data_AF-A0A0N0GLZ3-F1
#
_entry.id   AF-A0A0N0GLZ3-F1
#
_cell.length_a   1.000
_cell.length_b   1.000
_cell.length_c   1.000
_cell.angle_alpha   90.00
_cell.angle_beta   90.00
_cell.angle_gamma   90.00
#
_symmetry.space_group_name_H-M   'P 1'
#
loop_
_entity.id
_entity.type
_entity.pdbx_description
1 polymer ?
#
loop_
_entity_poly.entity_id
_entity_poly.type
_entity_poly.pdbx_seq_one_letter_code
_entity_poly.pdbx_strand_id
1 'polypeptide(L)'
;MPARLFPTVLEDNVKQSTIRRFGQTLANLALASAFCLVLPIEADAAPVVGSTVRIVNRWQSNYLYDAGTNAGYGTGTSGLYSWVVEKTSDGYYEFRNTQTGEYLNIESNNGLVQASPRQPSWESAMWIVEDTGDGYVRLQSRWHQGQYIHIQDLVGSAQIGGIYPVWASAQWQLQTVSGPAPTPTPTPAPTPAPTPVPTPAPTPAPTPVPTPAPTPVPTPVPTPAPTPAPTPAPTPTPTPTPTSGRGMDAPWVEFQAEAAATNAQILPPNRTKWDAAYIQAEAIGRSAVQLNRTGDYVAFHTNAAANSIVVRYSIPDAPSGGGINASLGLYINGQRVKSLALTSHYAWSYQGGLIGDPVVDTPAAQPHTFFDEVRLLLDTPIPVGAEVKLQRDAQDNAGFYAIDLVDFENVPAPLTMPAGFTSVTAFGIQPNDGIDHADDILRAMRSTQKLWFPPGTYLANKITGGNVGLDNPGIEIRGAGMWYTVLKGPKAMFFCYGATAKCVFGDFSIYGEATARAEETQGVQKAFAGPMGLNSLIENVWIEHEVGAIWVGNDPPYQTQPTSGLTIRNCRIRNTYADGINLDNGTSNTLVENCHMRNTGDDAAVVWSIKWTNWVRDKTYQLGSGFIDPAAVNAPDQGIGHNNTFRKITVQMPWRANCFAAYGGQDNTFEDSVCEDVLTYPGILVDNEFSSYPFQGMTTFRNISLIRAGGQMFLENTANPWKHGALKFYMREGSVANVLVDTVDIIDPTYAGIEFRGFGTAYVPPGEKFSPQLLQAADSASFSNVTLRNVHVTNAGTYGIQVLDNGGRGQVNFDGVTVSGSAIAPLDSGGAPASFFNKVQGNSGW
;
A
#
# COMPACT_ATOMS: atom_id res chain seq x y z
N MET A 1 -65.75 -20.09 22.08
CA MET A 1 -66.95 -20.80 22.59
C MET A 1 -66.98 -22.18 21.95
N PRO A 2 -67.39 -23.26 22.65
CA PRO A 2 -66.74 -23.90 23.81
C PRO A 2 -66.49 -25.42 23.53
N ALA A 3 -65.83 -26.25 24.33
CA ALA A 3 -66.00 -26.57 25.76
C ALA A 3 -64.76 -27.35 26.29
N ARG A 4 -64.10 -26.91 27.37
CA ARG A 4 -64.30 -27.19 28.82
C ARG A 4 -63.86 -28.59 29.29
N LEU A 5 -62.85 -28.66 30.16
CA LEU A 5 -62.97 -28.91 31.62
C LEU A 5 -61.57 -29.01 32.29
N PHE A 6 -61.41 -28.31 33.42
CA PHE A 6 -60.35 -28.36 34.44
C PHE A 6 -61.08 -28.62 35.78
N PRO A 7 -60.46 -29.17 36.88
CA PRO A 7 -59.53 -28.36 37.70
C PRO A 7 -58.50 -29.07 38.62
N THR A 8 -57.38 -28.35 38.88
CA THR A 8 -56.62 -28.11 40.16
C THR A 8 -56.09 -29.29 41.00
N VAL A 9 -54.88 -29.29 41.61
CA VAL A 9 -54.44 -28.50 42.80
C VAL A 9 -52.95 -28.85 43.19
N LEU A 10 -52.16 -27.81 43.54
CA LEU A 10 -51.00 -27.63 44.49
C LEU A 10 -49.64 -28.39 44.44
N GLU A 11 -48.60 -27.55 44.36
CA GLU A 11 -47.40 -27.34 45.21
C GLU A 11 -46.16 -28.27 45.29
N ASP A 12 -45.03 -27.56 45.17
CA ASP A 12 -43.61 -27.83 45.42
C ASP A 12 -43.22 -28.57 46.71
N ASN A 13 -42.23 -29.48 46.61
CA ASN A 13 -40.88 -29.36 47.18
C ASN A 13 -40.21 -30.73 47.48
N VAL A 14 -39.02 -30.91 46.89
CA VAL A 14 -37.76 -31.34 47.56
C VAL A 14 -37.57 -32.81 48.03
N LYS A 15 -36.54 -33.43 47.41
CA LYS A 15 -35.56 -34.45 47.88
C LYS A 15 -35.93 -35.95 47.89
N GLN A 16 -35.19 -36.70 47.06
CA GLN A 16 -34.39 -37.92 47.35
C GLN A 16 -33.94 -38.52 45.99
N SER A 17 -32.74 -39.06 45.74
CA SER A 17 -31.48 -39.19 46.49
C SER A 17 -30.41 -39.83 45.55
N THR A 18 -29.35 -39.09 45.27
CA THR A 18 -27.95 -39.44 45.59
C THR A 18 -27.36 -40.81 45.15
N ILE A 19 -26.42 -40.72 44.20
CA ILE A 19 -25.16 -41.51 44.02
C ILE A 19 -25.25 -42.96 43.48
N ARG A 20 -24.86 -43.12 42.20
CA ARG A 20 -23.74 -44.00 41.79
C ARG A 20 -23.33 -43.78 40.30
N ARG A 21 -22.12 -43.21 40.16
CA ARG A 21 -21.07 -43.46 39.14
C ARG A 21 -21.43 -43.15 37.67
N PHE A 22 -21.05 -41.99 37.12
CA PHE A 22 -19.69 -41.59 36.67
C PHE A 22 -18.97 -42.70 35.88
N GLY A 23 -19.02 -42.60 34.55
CA GLY A 23 -18.25 -43.38 33.60
C GLY A 23 -18.43 -42.82 32.20
N GLN A 24 -17.31 -42.47 31.55
CA GLN A 24 -17.17 -42.05 30.16
C GLN A 24 -17.36 -40.56 29.85
N THR A 25 -16.50 -39.72 30.45
CA THR A 25 -15.79 -38.66 29.70
C THR A 25 -14.57 -38.21 30.51
N LEU A 26 -13.56 -39.07 30.60
CA LEU A 26 -12.21 -38.75 31.13
C LEU A 26 -11.20 -39.75 30.55
N ALA A 27 -10.59 -39.38 29.43
CA ALA A 27 -9.31 -39.90 28.95
C ALA A 27 -8.69 -38.82 28.05
N ASN A 28 -8.11 -37.80 28.70
CA ASN A 28 -6.99 -36.94 28.24
C ASN A 28 -6.77 -35.72 29.17
N LEU A 29 -7.15 -35.81 30.44
CA LEU A 29 -6.62 -35.00 31.53
C LEU A 29 -6.13 -35.94 32.64
N ALA A 30 -4.83 -36.23 32.65
CA ALA A 30 -4.01 -36.53 33.83
C ALA A 30 -2.66 -37.15 33.39
N LEU A 31 -1.72 -36.30 33.02
CA LEU A 31 -0.31 -36.49 33.36
C LEU A 31 0.32 -35.10 33.47
N ALA A 32 1.04 -34.90 34.57
CA ALA A 32 1.78 -33.70 34.97
C ALA A 32 0.95 -32.53 35.52
N SER A 33 0.50 -32.69 36.76
CA SER A 33 0.66 -31.63 37.76
C SER A 33 1.35 -32.22 38.98
N ALA A 34 2.68 -32.33 38.90
CA ALA A 34 3.54 -32.30 40.07
C ALA A 34 4.07 -30.87 40.14
N PHE A 35 3.57 -30.14 41.13
CA PHE A 35 4.05 -28.83 41.53
C PHE A 35 5.58 -28.86 41.70
N CYS A 36 6.29 -28.13 40.84
CA CYS A 36 7.40 -27.32 41.29
C CYS A 36 6.94 -25.89 41.03
N LEU A 37 6.74 -25.14 42.12
CA LEU A 37 6.44 -23.72 42.12
C LEU A 37 7.63 -23.00 41.47
N VAL A 38 7.62 -22.85 40.14
CA VAL A 38 8.46 -21.84 39.50
C VAL A 38 7.56 -20.62 39.44
N LEU A 39 7.79 -19.70 40.37
CA LEU A 39 7.24 -18.35 40.33
C LEU A 39 7.37 -17.82 38.89
N PRO A 40 6.41 -17.03 38.36
CA PRO A 40 6.73 -16.22 37.21
C PRO A 40 7.96 -15.40 37.60
N ILE A 41 9.09 -15.62 36.94
CA ILE A 41 10.19 -14.67 37.03
C ILE A 41 9.61 -13.44 36.34
N GLU A 42 9.23 -12.46 37.16
CA GLU A 42 9.02 -11.09 36.69
C GLU A 42 10.24 -10.76 35.84
N ALA A 43 10.01 -10.50 34.55
CA ALA A 43 11.03 -9.90 33.71
C ALA A 43 11.21 -8.48 34.26
N ASP A 44 12.19 -8.32 35.14
CA ASP A 44 12.57 -7.02 35.66
C ASP A 44 13.11 -6.21 34.47
N ALA A 45 12.47 -5.09 34.17
CA ALA A 45 12.81 -4.19 33.06
C ALA A 45 14.26 -3.66 33.14
N ALA A 46 14.85 -3.68 34.33
CA ALA A 46 16.25 -3.38 34.55
C ALA A 46 17.06 -4.68 34.75
N PRO A 47 18.20 -4.85 34.05
CA PRO A 47 18.99 -6.06 34.22
C PRO A 47 19.58 -6.13 35.63
N VAL A 48 19.48 -7.31 36.24
CA VAL A 48 19.97 -7.57 37.59
C VAL A 48 21.50 -7.50 37.58
N VAL A 49 22.08 -6.48 38.22
CA VAL A 49 23.53 -6.29 38.32
C VAL A 49 24.17 -7.50 39.02
N GLY A 50 25.25 -8.02 38.46
CA GLY A 50 25.94 -9.23 38.91
C GLY A 50 25.35 -10.53 38.36
N SER A 51 24.22 -10.49 37.66
CA SER A 51 23.67 -11.66 36.97
C SER A 51 24.40 -11.95 35.66
N THR A 52 24.36 -13.22 35.23
CA THR A 52 24.78 -13.62 33.89
C THR A 52 23.56 -13.72 32.99
N VAL A 53 23.61 -13.05 31.83
CA VAL A 53 22.52 -13.02 30.84
C VAL A 53 22.98 -13.53 29.48
N ARG A 54 22.04 -14.05 28.68
CA ARG A 54 22.14 -14.09 27.22
C ARG A 54 21.35 -12.92 26.65
N ILE A 55 21.96 -12.19 25.73
CA ILE A 55 21.33 -11.05 25.06
C ILE A 55 20.69 -11.58 23.78
N VAL A 56 19.37 -11.79 23.79
CA VAL A 56 18.62 -12.47 22.72
C VAL A 56 17.96 -11.45 21.81
N ASN A 57 18.22 -11.50 20.51
CA ASN A 57 17.60 -10.59 19.56
C ASN A 57 16.11 -10.95 19.35
N ARG A 58 15.22 -9.96 19.36
CA ARG A 58 13.78 -10.18 19.15
C ARG A 58 13.46 -10.66 17.73
N TRP A 59 14.18 -10.17 16.71
CA TRP A 59 13.90 -10.51 15.31
C TRP A 59 14.37 -11.91 14.95
N GLN A 60 15.62 -12.24 15.23
CA GLN A 60 16.25 -13.49 14.78
C GLN A 60 16.30 -14.59 15.85
N SER A 61 15.87 -14.30 17.09
CA SER A 61 15.98 -15.21 18.24
C SER A 61 17.40 -15.75 18.48
N ASN A 62 18.41 -15.03 17.98
CA ASN A 62 19.81 -15.37 18.11
C ASN A 62 20.45 -14.59 19.26
N TYR A 63 21.59 -15.07 19.74
CA TYR A 63 22.31 -14.50 20.87
C TYR A 63 23.46 -13.63 20.39
N LEU A 64 23.64 -12.47 21.03
CA LEU A 64 24.86 -11.69 20.88
C LEU A 64 26.02 -12.44 21.55
N TYR A 65 27.14 -12.59 20.85
CA TYR A 65 28.29 -13.35 21.33
C TYR A 65 29.61 -12.69 20.96
N ASP A 66 30.63 -12.99 21.75
CA ASP A 66 31.99 -12.56 21.50
C ASP A 66 32.60 -13.37 20.35
N ALA A 67 32.80 -12.72 19.20
CA ALA A 67 33.44 -13.29 18.01
C ALA A 67 34.94 -12.93 17.91
N GLY A 68 35.55 -12.46 19.01
CA GLY A 68 36.97 -12.15 19.14
C GLY A 68 37.34 -10.70 18.84
N THR A 69 36.93 -10.14 17.69
CA THR A 69 37.16 -8.71 17.39
C THR A 69 35.87 -7.90 17.43
N ASN A 70 34.77 -8.52 16.98
CA ASN A 70 33.44 -7.92 16.96
C ASN A 70 32.49 -8.74 17.83
N ALA A 71 31.38 -8.12 18.23
CA ALA A 71 30.23 -8.85 18.73
C ALA A 71 29.46 -9.42 17.52
N GLY A 72 29.39 -10.75 17.42
CA GLY A 72 28.59 -11.46 16.42
C GLY A 72 27.20 -11.79 16.96
N TYR A 73 26.33 -12.32 16.11
CA TYR A 73 25.05 -12.88 16.52
C TYR A 73 24.87 -14.30 15.96
N GLY A 74 24.36 -15.21 16.78
CA GLY A 74 24.24 -16.63 16.40
C GLY A 74 23.62 -17.49 17.48
N THR A 75 23.61 -18.81 17.28
CA THR A 75 23.10 -19.77 18.26
C THR A 75 24.24 -20.49 18.94
N GLY A 76 24.22 -20.58 20.27
CA GLY A 76 25.22 -21.32 21.02
C GLY A 76 24.96 -21.26 22.53
N THR A 77 25.75 -22.06 23.27
CA THR A 77 25.59 -22.19 24.72
C THR A 77 26.89 -22.08 25.49
N SER A 78 28.01 -21.76 24.82
CA SER A 78 29.30 -21.53 25.48
C SER A 78 29.32 -20.20 26.24
N GLY A 79 30.39 -19.96 27.02
CA GLY A 79 30.55 -18.70 27.73
C GLY A 79 30.71 -17.49 26.80
N LEU A 80 31.11 -17.69 25.53
CA LEU A 80 31.12 -16.65 24.49
C LEU A 80 29.74 -16.00 24.27
N TYR A 81 28.64 -16.72 24.56
CA TYR A 81 27.26 -16.25 24.39
C TYR A 81 26.65 -15.64 25.67
N SER A 82 27.43 -15.55 26.75
CA SER A 82 26.94 -15.18 28.07
C SER A 82 27.71 -13.97 28.61
N TRP A 83 26.97 -13.01 29.17
CA TRP A 83 27.49 -11.72 29.59
C TRP A 83 27.13 -11.47 31.05
N VAL A 84 28.12 -11.14 31.89
CA VAL A 84 27.91 -10.60 33.23
C VAL A 84 27.46 -9.16 33.10
N VAL A 85 26.30 -8.83 33.68
CA VAL A 85 25.80 -7.46 33.76
C VAL A 85 26.51 -6.75 34.92
N GLU A 86 27.25 -5.70 34.61
CA GLU A 86 27.89 -4.83 35.59
C GLU A 86 27.28 -3.43 35.52
N LYS A 87 27.54 -2.62 36.56
CA LYS A 87 27.05 -1.25 36.64
C LYS A 87 28.17 -0.32 37.10
N THR A 88 28.38 0.77 36.37
CA THR A 88 29.40 1.77 36.71
C THR A 88 28.97 2.59 37.92
N SER A 89 29.92 3.29 38.56
CA SER A 89 29.63 4.23 39.66
C SER A 89 28.61 5.30 39.29
N ASP A 90 28.56 5.64 38.00
CA ASP A 90 27.76 6.73 37.45
C ASP A 90 26.43 6.22 36.86
N GLY A 91 26.12 4.93 37.05
CA GLY A 91 24.79 4.35 36.82
C GLY A 91 24.56 3.68 35.47
N TYR A 92 25.57 3.58 34.60
CA TYR A 92 25.47 2.94 33.28
C TYR A 92 25.78 1.44 33.35
N TYR A 93 25.26 0.67 32.40
CA TYR A 93 25.48 -0.77 32.33
C TYR A 93 26.71 -1.12 31.49
N GLU A 94 27.43 -2.15 31.91
CA GLU A 94 28.52 -2.77 31.16
C GLU A 94 28.22 -4.27 31.02
N PHE A 95 28.60 -4.87 29.89
CA PHE A 95 28.40 -6.30 29.63
C PHE A 95 29.75 -6.96 29.43
N ARG A 96 30.18 -7.78 30.40
CA ARG A 96 31.46 -8.53 30.33
C ARG A 96 31.22 -9.97 29.93
N ASN A 97 31.86 -10.43 28.88
CA ASN A 97 31.77 -11.82 28.45
C ASN A 97 32.29 -12.79 29.52
N THR A 98 31.58 -13.89 29.78
CA THR A 98 31.97 -14.82 30.86
C THR A 98 33.17 -15.69 30.52
N GLN A 99 33.51 -15.84 29.23
CA GLN A 99 34.61 -16.69 28.78
C GLN A 99 35.89 -15.90 28.52
N THR A 100 35.81 -14.77 27.83
CA THR A 100 36.99 -13.96 27.46
C THR A 100 37.31 -12.89 28.50
N GLY A 101 36.31 -12.44 29.27
CA GLY A 101 36.43 -11.29 30.16
C GLY A 101 36.40 -9.93 29.43
N GLU A 102 36.14 -9.93 28.13
CA GLU A 102 36.06 -8.74 27.28
C GLU A 102 34.68 -8.07 27.36
N TYR A 103 34.58 -6.81 26.95
CA TYR A 103 33.38 -6.00 27.11
C TYR A 103 32.78 -5.60 25.77
N LEU A 104 31.44 -5.54 25.72
CA LEU A 104 30.73 -4.89 24.62
C LEU A 104 31.05 -3.41 24.58
N ASN A 105 31.61 -2.94 23.47
CA ASN A 105 31.96 -1.54 23.27
C ASN A 105 31.94 -1.13 21.79
N ILE A 106 32.14 0.16 21.51
CA ILE A 106 32.19 0.74 20.17
C ILE A 106 33.43 1.62 19.95
N GLU A 107 34.53 1.35 20.66
CA GLU A 107 35.70 2.24 20.72
C GLU A 107 36.33 2.52 19.35
N SER A 108 36.30 1.55 18.43
CA SER A 108 36.85 1.70 17.08
C SER A 108 36.09 2.68 16.19
N ASN A 109 34.86 3.08 16.58
CA ASN A 109 34.00 4.03 15.86
C ASN A 109 33.87 3.74 14.35
N ASN A 110 33.72 2.46 13.99
CA ASN A 110 33.62 1.99 12.60
C ASN A 110 32.20 1.50 12.23
N GLY A 111 31.20 1.80 13.07
CA GLY A 111 29.81 1.37 12.89
C GLY A 111 29.50 -0.05 13.37
N LEU A 112 30.47 -0.78 13.95
CA LEU A 112 30.28 -2.12 14.50
C LEU A 112 30.44 -2.14 16.03
N VAL A 113 29.73 -3.07 16.67
CA VAL A 113 29.91 -3.38 18.09
C VAL A 113 31.03 -4.39 18.24
N GLN A 114 31.90 -4.12 19.21
CA GLN A 114 33.10 -4.89 19.51
C GLN A 114 32.96 -5.67 20.82
N ALA A 115 33.68 -6.77 20.91
CA ALA A 115 34.03 -7.41 22.16
C ALA A 115 35.55 -7.30 22.28
N SER A 116 36.02 -6.51 23.25
CA SER A 116 37.46 -6.28 23.44
C SER A 116 37.78 -5.87 24.89
N PRO A 117 39.07 -5.85 25.31
CA PRO A 117 39.45 -5.34 26.62
C PRO A 117 39.09 -3.86 26.73
N ARG A 118 38.41 -3.47 27.81
CA ARG A 118 38.05 -2.06 28.04
C ARG A 118 39.11 -1.30 28.84
N GLN A 119 39.15 0.02 28.67
CA GLN A 119 39.68 0.94 29.69
C GLN A 119 38.55 1.39 30.62
N PRO A 120 38.80 1.54 31.94
CA PRO A 120 37.76 1.92 32.90
C PRO A 120 37.02 3.24 32.63
N SER A 121 37.60 4.14 31.82
CA SER A 121 37.03 5.45 31.47
C SER A 121 36.31 5.49 30.12
N TRP A 122 36.15 4.35 29.44
CA TRP A 122 35.54 4.31 28.11
C TRP A 122 34.02 4.41 28.18
N GLU A 123 33.49 5.59 27.86
CA GLU A 123 32.05 5.77 27.62
C GLU A 123 31.54 4.86 26.49
N SER A 124 32.41 4.44 25.57
CA SER A 124 32.10 3.53 24.46
C SER A 124 31.73 2.12 24.92
N ALA A 125 32.08 1.72 26.15
CA ALA A 125 31.73 0.44 26.77
C ALA A 125 30.50 0.52 27.69
N MET A 126 29.91 1.71 27.83
CA MET A 126 28.81 2.00 28.74
C MET A 126 27.50 2.11 27.98
N TRP A 127 26.45 1.48 28.52
CA TRP A 127 25.15 1.34 27.86
C TRP A 127 24.03 1.86 28.74
N ILE A 128 23.08 2.55 28.11
CA ILE A 128 21.77 2.83 28.68
C ILE A 128 20.85 1.69 28.24
N VAL A 129 20.23 1.03 29.21
CA VAL A 129 19.26 -0.04 28.96
C VAL A 129 17.87 0.57 29.03
N GLU A 130 17.25 0.73 27.86
CA GLU A 130 15.92 1.31 27.73
C GLU A 130 14.87 0.21 27.65
N ASP A 131 13.91 0.18 28.58
CA ASP A 131 12.80 -0.76 28.58
C ASP A 131 11.78 -0.44 27.47
N THR A 132 11.33 -1.45 26.74
CA THR A 132 10.29 -1.32 25.71
C THR A 132 8.87 -1.57 26.24
N GLY A 133 8.73 -2.00 27.50
CA GLY A 133 7.45 -2.20 28.18
C GLY A 133 6.78 -3.56 27.89
N ASP A 134 7.44 -4.43 27.12
CA ASP A 134 6.95 -5.77 26.75
C ASP A 134 7.98 -6.89 27.01
N GLY A 135 8.92 -6.66 27.94
CA GLY A 135 9.93 -7.63 28.35
C GLY A 135 11.19 -7.66 27.47
N TYR A 136 11.33 -6.69 26.57
CA TYR A 136 12.54 -6.44 25.80
C TYR A 136 13.17 -5.09 26.21
N VAL A 137 14.41 -4.88 25.79
CA VAL A 137 15.15 -3.66 26.02
C VAL A 137 15.88 -3.22 24.74
N ARG A 138 16.27 -1.96 24.68
CA ARG A 138 17.23 -1.45 23.71
C ARG A 138 18.51 -1.03 24.43
N LEU A 139 19.65 -1.30 23.80
CA LEU A 139 20.97 -0.99 24.35
C LEU A 139 21.52 0.25 23.64
N GLN A 140 21.33 1.42 24.24
CA GLN A 140 21.78 2.70 23.70
C GLN A 140 23.22 3.01 24.15
N SER A 141 24.05 3.53 23.25
CA SER A 141 25.39 3.97 23.59
C SER A 141 25.37 5.18 24.51
N ARG A 142 26.18 5.15 25.57
CA ARG A 142 26.48 6.34 26.38
C ARG A 142 27.31 7.37 25.61
N TRP A 143 28.29 6.90 24.82
CA TRP A 143 29.21 7.78 24.08
C TRP A 143 28.54 8.47 22.87
N HIS A 144 27.61 7.77 22.21
CA HIS A 144 26.84 8.30 21.07
C HIS A 144 25.33 8.17 21.36
N GLN A 145 24.78 9.14 22.09
CA GLN A 145 23.36 9.18 22.42
C GLN A 145 22.49 9.14 21.15
N GLY A 146 21.42 8.35 21.18
CA GLY A 146 20.56 8.09 20.02
C GLY A 146 21.02 6.94 19.12
N GLN A 147 22.18 6.31 19.37
CA GLN A 147 22.62 5.11 18.67
C GLN A 147 22.41 3.84 19.51
N TYR A 148 21.96 2.76 18.87
CA TYR A 148 21.59 1.51 19.53
C TYR A 148 22.27 0.30 18.89
N ILE A 149 22.54 -0.74 19.69
CA ILE A 149 23.01 -2.04 19.17
C ILE A 149 21.90 -2.69 18.34
N HIS A 150 22.20 -3.08 17.11
CA HIS A 150 21.25 -3.77 16.22
C HIS A 150 21.90 -4.77 15.26
N ILE A 151 21.06 -5.58 14.61
CA ILE A 151 21.48 -6.54 13.57
C ILE A 151 20.75 -6.34 12.23
N GLN A 152 20.17 -5.16 12.03
CA GLN A 152 19.31 -4.83 10.88
C GLN A 152 19.87 -5.25 9.51
N ASP A 153 21.15 -4.95 9.22
CA ASP A 153 21.69 -5.15 7.88
C ASP A 153 22.22 -6.57 7.64
N LEU A 154 22.11 -7.44 8.65
CA LEU A 154 22.49 -8.85 8.60
C LEU A 154 23.94 -9.13 8.12
N VAL A 155 24.88 -8.23 8.42
CA VAL A 155 26.29 -8.30 7.99
C VAL A 155 27.18 -9.26 8.80
N GLY A 156 26.60 -10.08 9.67
CA GLY A 156 27.30 -11.08 10.49
C GLY A 156 27.97 -10.54 11.76
N SER A 157 27.96 -9.22 11.97
CA SER A 157 28.35 -8.55 13.23
C SER A 157 27.22 -7.63 13.67
N ALA A 158 27.08 -7.42 14.98
CA ALA A 158 26.17 -6.39 15.50
C ALA A 158 26.73 -5.00 15.17
N GLN A 159 25.83 -4.09 14.82
CA GLN A 159 26.10 -2.74 14.38
C GLN A 159 25.68 -1.74 15.46
N ILE A 160 26.23 -0.52 15.37
CA ILE A 160 25.83 0.63 16.18
C ILE A 160 25.37 1.76 15.25
N GLY A 161 24.16 2.29 15.47
CA GLY A 161 23.62 3.33 14.61
C GLY A 161 22.27 3.87 15.08
N GLY A 162 21.82 4.95 14.45
CA GLY A 162 20.46 5.46 14.62
C GLY A 162 19.47 4.46 14.01
N ILE A 163 18.51 4.00 14.79
CA ILE A 163 17.57 2.95 14.38
C ILE A 163 16.19 3.19 14.97
N TYR A 164 15.16 2.83 14.21
CA TYR A 164 13.78 3.10 14.59
C TYR A 164 13.38 2.29 15.85
N PRO A 165 12.77 2.91 16.88
CA PRO A 165 12.62 2.29 18.20
C PRO A 165 11.85 0.96 18.27
N VAL A 166 10.93 0.74 17.34
CA VAL A 166 10.07 -0.46 17.33
C VAL A 166 10.69 -1.63 16.56
N TRP A 167 11.83 -1.44 15.89
CA TRP A 167 12.44 -2.50 15.10
C TRP A 167 12.98 -3.61 16.00
N ALA A 168 12.47 -4.82 15.78
CA ALA A 168 12.86 -6.03 16.51
C ALA A 168 14.36 -6.35 16.37
N SER A 169 15.04 -5.84 15.34
CA SER A 169 16.48 -5.99 15.14
C SER A 169 17.33 -5.23 16.15
N ALA A 170 16.78 -4.20 16.81
CA ALA A 170 17.42 -3.41 17.87
C ALA A 170 16.88 -3.71 19.28
N GLN A 171 15.96 -4.67 19.40
CA GLN A 171 15.33 -5.05 20.65
C GLN A 171 15.86 -6.40 21.14
N TRP A 172 16.18 -6.44 22.43
CA TRP A 172 16.92 -7.51 23.05
C TRP A 172 16.20 -8.00 24.29
N GLN A 173 16.12 -9.30 24.49
CA GLN A 173 15.74 -9.89 25.76
C GLN A 173 17.00 -10.20 26.56
N LEU A 174 17.09 -9.72 27.80
CA LEU A 174 18.17 -10.05 28.71
C LEU A 174 17.79 -11.29 29.51
N GLN A 175 17.99 -12.46 28.91
CA GLN A 175 17.60 -13.74 29.49
C GLN A 175 18.60 -14.17 30.56
N THR A 176 18.19 -14.23 31.83
CA THR A 176 19.04 -14.70 32.93
C THR A 176 19.41 -16.18 32.77
N VAL A 177 20.69 -16.49 32.95
CA VAL A 177 21.21 -17.86 32.93
C VAL A 177 21.21 -18.38 34.36
N SER A 178 20.25 -19.22 34.72
CA SER A 178 20.16 -19.82 36.07
C SER A 178 21.24 -20.89 36.27
N GLY A 179 22.35 -20.52 36.88
CA GLY A 179 23.40 -21.43 37.38
C GLY A 179 23.84 -21.03 38.80
N PRO A 180 24.28 -21.97 39.64
CA PRO A 180 24.70 -21.66 41.02
C PRO A 180 25.92 -20.73 41.02
N ALA A 181 25.93 -19.78 41.95
CA ALA A 181 26.98 -18.78 42.13
C ALA A 181 28.39 -19.41 42.26
N PRO A 182 29.45 -18.82 41.67
CA PRO A 182 30.80 -19.35 41.78
C PRO A 182 31.31 -19.21 43.22
N THR A 183 31.73 -20.34 43.81
CA THR A 183 32.46 -20.38 45.08
C THR A 183 33.96 -20.17 44.78
N PRO A 184 34.69 -19.30 45.50
CA PRO A 184 36.12 -19.14 45.28
C PRO A 184 36.85 -20.41 45.74
N THR A 185 37.65 -21.02 44.86
CA THR A 185 38.43 -22.22 45.20
C THR A 185 39.90 -22.03 44.75
N PRO A 186 40.90 -22.43 45.57
CA PRO A 186 42.28 -21.96 45.48
C PRO A 186 43.16 -22.66 44.42
N THR A 187 44.32 -22.02 44.21
CA THR A 187 45.55 -22.34 43.43
C THR A 187 45.97 -23.83 43.39
N PRO A 188 46.62 -24.31 42.31
CA PRO A 188 46.51 -25.69 41.81
C PRO A 188 47.59 -26.68 42.31
N ALA A 189 47.38 -27.98 42.03
CA ALA A 189 48.40 -29.02 42.04
C ALA A 189 48.35 -29.85 40.71
N PRO A 190 49.45 -30.52 40.31
CA PRO A 190 49.79 -30.73 38.89
C PRO A 190 49.22 -31.99 38.21
N THR A 191 49.17 -31.85 36.88
CA THR A 191 49.08 -32.73 35.70
C THR A 191 49.28 -34.26 35.85
N PRO A 192 48.62 -35.05 34.96
CA PRO A 192 49.41 -35.90 34.05
C PRO A 192 48.97 -35.89 32.57
N ALA A 193 49.88 -36.41 31.74
CA ALA A 193 50.06 -36.29 30.29
C ALA A 193 49.04 -37.06 29.41
N PRO A 194 49.05 -36.87 28.07
CA PRO A 194 47.93 -37.19 27.18
C PRO A 194 47.91 -38.65 26.74
N THR A 195 46.72 -39.17 26.41
CA THR A 195 46.53 -40.47 25.74
C THR A 195 45.96 -40.23 24.33
N PRO A 196 46.49 -40.86 23.27
CA PRO A 196 46.02 -40.64 21.89
C PRO A 196 44.68 -41.32 21.62
N VAL A 197 43.81 -40.65 20.85
CA VAL A 197 42.49 -41.14 20.40
C VAL A 197 42.65 -41.93 19.08
N PRO A 198 42.00 -43.09 18.91
CA PRO A 198 42.19 -43.98 17.76
C PRO A 198 41.45 -43.53 16.49
N THR A 199 42.02 -43.93 15.35
CA THR A 199 41.53 -43.75 13.97
C THR A 199 40.17 -44.43 13.72
N PRO A 200 39.18 -43.77 13.09
CA PRO A 200 37.92 -44.40 12.70
C PRO A 200 38.09 -45.43 11.57
N ALA A 201 37.36 -46.55 11.68
CA ALA A 201 37.28 -47.61 10.68
C ALA A 201 36.47 -47.21 9.44
N PRO A 202 36.74 -47.77 8.25
CA PRO A 202 36.07 -47.40 7.00
C PRO A 202 34.59 -47.83 6.97
N THR A 203 33.75 -46.91 6.48
CA THR A 203 32.31 -47.05 6.28
C THR A 203 31.97 -48.12 5.23
N PRO A 204 30.98 -49.00 5.46
CA PRO A 204 30.55 -49.98 4.45
C PRO A 204 29.92 -49.32 3.22
N ALA A 205 30.14 -49.93 2.05
CA ALA A 205 29.59 -49.51 0.77
C ALA A 205 28.05 -49.66 0.71
N PRO A 206 27.34 -48.76 0.00
CA PRO A 206 25.88 -48.74 -0.05
C PRO A 206 25.32 -49.96 -0.81
N THR A 207 24.29 -50.57 -0.20
CA THR A 207 23.46 -51.62 -0.80
C THR A 207 22.64 -51.04 -1.97
N PRO A 208 22.55 -51.71 -3.14
CA PRO A 208 21.77 -51.21 -4.27
C PRO A 208 20.27 -51.16 -3.97
N VAL A 209 19.63 -50.05 -4.34
CA VAL A 209 18.18 -49.87 -4.30
C VAL A 209 17.53 -50.76 -5.36
N PRO A 210 16.46 -51.52 -5.04
CA PRO A 210 15.78 -52.38 -6.01
C PRO A 210 15.10 -51.56 -7.12
N THR A 211 15.28 -52.03 -8.36
CA THR A 211 14.70 -51.48 -9.59
C THR A 211 13.16 -51.54 -9.55
N PRO A 212 12.44 -50.45 -9.84
CA PRO A 212 10.99 -50.48 -9.99
C PRO A 212 10.57 -51.42 -11.13
N ALA A 213 9.51 -52.20 -10.90
CA ALA A 213 8.90 -53.04 -11.93
C ALA A 213 8.35 -52.20 -13.10
N PRO A 214 8.43 -52.68 -14.35
CA PRO A 214 7.99 -51.92 -15.52
C PRO A 214 6.48 -51.67 -15.50
N THR A 215 6.11 -50.40 -15.68
CA THR A 215 4.75 -49.95 -15.93
C THR A 215 4.21 -50.57 -17.22
N PRO A 216 3.00 -51.17 -17.23
CA PRO A 216 2.44 -51.74 -18.45
C PRO A 216 2.22 -50.67 -19.52
N VAL A 217 2.52 -51.02 -20.77
CA VAL A 217 2.35 -50.18 -21.96
C VAL A 217 0.88 -49.79 -22.12
N PRO A 218 0.55 -48.49 -22.25
CA PRO A 218 -0.81 -48.06 -22.49
C PRO A 218 -1.29 -48.52 -23.88
N THR A 219 -2.46 -49.15 -23.90
CA THR A 219 -3.23 -49.48 -25.11
C THR A 219 -3.49 -48.22 -25.93
N PRO A 220 -3.33 -48.23 -27.28
CA PRO A 220 -3.58 -47.05 -28.10
C PRO A 220 -5.02 -46.57 -27.94
N VAL A 221 -5.18 -45.30 -27.57
CA VAL A 221 -6.46 -44.59 -27.52
C VAL A 221 -6.92 -44.34 -28.97
N PRO A 222 -8.17 -44.65 -29.32
CA PRO A 222 -8.69 -44.41 -30.67
C PRO A 222 -8.64 -42.91 -31.01
N THR A 223 -8.25 -42.62 -32.24
CA THR A 223 -8.19 -41.28 -32.82
C THR A 223 -9.54 -40.55 -32.64
N PRO A 224 -9.59 -39.37 -32.00
CA PRO A 224 -10.81 -38.57 -31.92
C PRO A 224 -11.31 -38.19 -33.31
N ALA A 225 -12.63 -38.26 -33.51
CA ALA A 225 -13.29 -37.74 -34.70
C ALA A 225 -13.00 -36.23 -34.87
N PRO A 226 -12.94 -35.71 -36.11
CA PRO A 226 -12.59 -34.32 -36.39
C PRO A 226 -13.50 -33.35 -35.62
N THR A 227 -12.88 -32.44 -34.88
CA THR A 227 -13.54 -31.35 -34.15
C THR A 227 -14.32 -30.47 -35.13
N PRO A 228 -15.60 -30.15 -34.85
CA PRO A 228 -16.38 -29.18 -35.64
C PRO A 228 -15.66 -27.83 -35.73
N ALA A 229 -15.84 -27.13 -36.84
CA ALA A 229 -15.33 -25.78 -37.04
C ALA A 229 -15.75 -24.86 -35.88
N PRO A 230 -14.86 -23.96 -35.40
CA PRO A 230 -15.16 -23.12 -34.24
C PRO A 230 -16.40 -22.27 -34.50
N THR A 231 -17.36 -22.37 -33.59
CA THR A 231 -18.50 -21.46 -33.51
C THR A 231 -17.97 -20.02 -33.39
N PRO A 232 -18.49 -19.05 -34.16
CA PRO A 232 -18.12 -17.65 -34.00
C PRO A 232 -18.26 -17.23 -32.54
N ALA A 233 -17.24 -16.54 -32.02
CA ALA A 233 -17.27 -16.00 -30.67
C ALA A 233 -18.52 -15.13 -30.47
N PRO A 234 -19.16 -15.17 -29.29
CA PRO A 234 -20.28 -14.29 -29.00
C PRO A 234 -19.86 -12.84 -29.23
N THR A 235 -20.71 -12.07 -29.92
CA THR A 235 -20.54 -10.62 -30.08
C THR A 235 -20.41 -10.00 -28.69
N PRO A 236 -19.32 -9.29 -28.36
CA PRO A 236 -19.18 -8.65 -27.06
C PRO A 236 -20.33 -7.67 -26.86
N THR A 237 -20.96 -7.73 -25.69
CA THR A 237 -21.91 -6.72 -25.24
C THR A 237 -21.18 -5.37 -25.29
N PRO A 238 -21.77 -4.30 -25.86
CA PRO A 238 -21.08 -3.02 -25.96
C PRO A 238 -20.64 -2.54 -24.58
N THR A 239 -19.34 -2.29 -24.43
CA THR A 239 -18.78 -1.67 -23.23
C THR A 239 -19.50 -0.32 -23.02
N PRO A 240 -20.10 -0.07 -21.84
CA PRO A 240 -20.74 1.20 -21.58
C PRO A 240 -19.69 2.31 -21.73
N THR A 241 -19.95 3.21 -22.66
CA THR A 241 -19.07 4.36 -22.93
C THR A 241 -19.43 5.50 -21.99
N PRO A 242 -18.44 6.26 -21.48
CA PRO A 242 -18.72 7.44 -20.68
C PRO A 242 -19.56 8.45 -21.46
N THR A 243 -20.51 9.10 -20.79
CA THR A 243 -21.29 10.20 -21.34
C THR A 243 -20.36 11.31 -21.85
N SER A 244 -20.55 11.75 -23.10
CA SER A 244 -19.73 12.79 -23.75
C SER A 244 -19.56 14.03 -22.86
N GLY A 245 -18.32 14.53 -22.75
CA GLY A 245 -17.99 15.77 -22.03
C GLY A 245 -17.49 15.58 -20.60
N ARG A 246 -17.38 14.36 -20.09
CA ARG A 246 -16.76 14.02 -18.78
C ARG A 246 -15.38 13.41 -18.96
N GLY A 247 -14.54 13.53 -17.93
CA GLY A 247 -13.19 13.00 -17.90
C GLY A 247 -12.16 13.97 -18.48
N MET A 248 -10.90 13.53 -18.47
CA MET A 248 -9.78 14.25 -19.09
C MET A 248 -9.99 14.38 -20.60
N ASP A 249 -9.64 15.56 -21.14
CA ASP A 249 -9.40 15.77 -22.57
C ASP A 249 -8.04 15.15 -22.96
N ALA A 250 -8.03 13.82 -23.11
CA ALA A 250 -6.83 13.04 -23.37
C ALA A 250 -6.24 13.34 -24.77
N PRO A 251 -4.91 13.56 -24.91
CA PRO A 251 -4.25 13.70 -26.21
C PRO A 251 -4.04 12.38 -26.97
N TRP A 252 -4.55 11.26 -26.44
CA TRP A 252 -4.44 9.92 -27.04
C TRP A 252 -5.81 9.34 -27.36
N VAL A 253 -5.80 8.28 -28.17
CA VAL A 253 -6.96 7.41 -28.38
C VAL A 253 -6.68 6.06 -27.74
N GLU A 254 -7.55 5.65 -26.82
CA GLU A 254 -7.50 4.35 -26.13
C GLU A 254 -8.24 3.28 -26.94
N PHE A 255 -7.66 2.08 -27.00
CA PHE A 255 -8.26 0.90 -27.62
C PHE A 255 -8.20 -0.29 -26.66
N GLN A 256 -9.37 -0.85 -26.36
CA GLN A 256 -9.51 -2.06 -25.54
C GLN A 256 -9.10 -3.31 -26.34
N ALA A 257 -8.29 -4.18 -25.75
CA ALA A 257 -7.72 -5.34 -26.44
C ALA A 257 -8.77 -6.38 -26.80
N GLU A 258 -9.78 -6.59 -25.96
CA GLU A 258 -10.89 -7.52 -26.20
C GLU A 258 -11.79 -7.11 -27.37
N ALA A 259 -11.74 -5.84 -27.78
CA ALA A 259 -12.44 -5.32 -28.96
C ALA A 259 -11.59 -5.39 -30.23
N ALA A 260 -10.30 -5.74 -30.13
CA ALA A 260 -9.37 -5.79 -31.24
C ALA A 260 -9.35 -7.17 -31.93
N ALA A 261 -8.79 -7.24 -33.13
CA ALA A 261 -8.70 -8.50 -33.87
C ALA A 261 -7.65 -9.41 -33.20
N THR A 262 -8.00 -10.64 -32.85
CA THR A 262 -7.09 -11.56 -32.17
C THR A 262 -7.35 -13.02 -32.59
N ASN A 263 -6.30 -13.84 -32.53
CA ASN A 263 -6.38 -15.31 -32.59
C ASN A 263 -6.16 -15.97 -31.21
N ALA A 264 -5.96 -15.15 -30.17
CA ALA A 264 -5.66 -15.55 -28.81
C ALA A 264 -6.95 -15.65 -27.97
N GLN A 265 -6.80 -16.02 -26.70
CA GLN A 265 -7.94 -16.16 -25.80
C GLN A 265 -8.40 -14.79 -25.31
N ILE A 266 -9.68 -14.46 -25.51
CA ILE A 266 -10.32 -13.33 -24.80
C ILE A 266 -10.77 -13.85 -23.43
N LEU A 267 -10.29 -13.21 -22.37
CA LEU A 267 -10.73 -13.44 -21.00
C LEU A 267 -12.04 -12.70 -20.77
N PRO A 268 -13.16 -13.39 -20.53
CA PRO A 268 -14.45 -12.73 -20.38
C PRO A 268 -14.50 -11.86 -19.10
N PRO A 269 -15.36 -10.83 -19.08
CA PRO A 269 -15.58 -9.97 -17.92
C PRO A 269 -15.70 -10.74 -16.60
N ASN A 270 -14.88 -10.37 -15.61
CA ASN A 270 -14.90 -10.97 -14.28
C ASN A 270 -14.63 -9.94 -13.18
N ARG A 271 -15.18 -10.13 -11.97
CA ARG A 271 -15.01 -9.20 -10.83
C ARG A 271 -14.43 -9.88 -9.58
N THR A 272 -13.97 -11.13 -9.71
CA THR A 272 -13.32 -11.86 -8.63
C THR A 272 -11.95 -11.26 -8.40
N LYS A 273 -11.84 -10.42 -7.36
CA LYS A 273 -10.58 -9.81 -6.96
C LYS A 273 -9.61 -10.84 -6.39
N TRP A 274 -8.32 -10.49 -6.44
CA TRP A 274 -7.25 -11.14 -5.68
C TRP A 274 -7.05 -12.63 -6.00
N ASP A 275 -7.26 -12.99 -7.25
CA ASP A 275 -7.11 -14.35 -7.75
C ASP A 275 -6.48 -14.30 -9.15
N ALA A 276 -5.29 -14.89 -9.27
CA ALA A 276 -4.54 -14.92 -10.53
C ALA A 276 -5.26 -15.69 -11.65
N ALA A 277 -6.23 -16.55 -11.33
CA ALA A 277 -7.08 -17.19 -12.33
C ALA A 277 -8.06 -16.19 -13.00
N TYR A 278 -8.29 -15.04 -12.39
CA TYR A 278 -9.18 -13.98 -12.86
C TYR A 278 -8.44 -12.65 -12.98
N ILE A 279 -7.24 -12.68 -13.56
CA ILE A 279 -6.38 -11.51 -13.75
C ILE A 279 -7.14 -10.32 -14.37
N GLN A 280 -8.06 -10.60 -15.30
CA GLN A 280 -8.88 -9.60 -15.98
C GLN A 280 -9.84 -8.85 -15.05
N ALA A 281 -10.03 -9.28 -13.80
CA ALA A 281 -10.75 -8.48 -12.81
C ALA A 281 -10.07 -7.11 -12.59
N GLU A 282 -8.78 -6.99 -12.86
CA GLU A 282 -8.02 -5.73 -12.81
C GLU A 282 -7.74 -5.12 -14.21
N ALA A 283 -8.36 -5.65 -15.26
CA ALA A 283 -8.36 -5.05 -16.59
C ALA A 283 -9.47 -4.00 -16.72
N ILE A 284 -9.27 -2.97 -17.55
CA ILE A 284 -10.33 -2.01 -17.87
C ILE A 284 -11.36 -2.74 -18.74
N GLY A 285 -12.65 -2.49 -18.49
CA GLY A 285 -13.71 -3.33 -19.06
C GLY A 285 -13.83 -4.71 -18.40
N ARG A 286 -12.97 -5.02 -17.43
CA ARG A 286 -12.86 -6.32 -16.73
C ARG A 286 -12.51 -7.49 -17.64
N SER A 287 -11.97 -7.22 -18.83
CA SER A 287 -11.70 -8.17 -19.89
C SER A 287 -10.30 -7.91 -20.44
N ALA A 288 -9.64 -8.94 -20.97
CA ALA A 288 -8.30 -8.80 -21.55
C ALA A 288 -8.07 -9.89 -22.62
N VAL A 289 -7.03 -9.74 -23.44
CA VAL A 289 -6.59 -10.77 -24.38
C VAL A 289 -5.34 -11.46 -23.85
N GLN A 290 -5.40 -12.78 -23.65
CA GLN A 290 -4.29 -13.57 -23.13
C GLN A 290 -3.58 -14.36 -24.24
N LEU A 291 -2.31 -14.06 -24.45
CA LEU A 291 -1.41 -14.67 -25.43
C LEU A 291 -0.61 -15.80 -24.76
N ASN A 292 -0.99 -17.05 -25.02
CA ASN A 292 -0.44 -18.22 -24.33
C ASN A 292 0.54 -19.02 -25.19
N ARG A 293 0.56 -18.80 -26.52
CA ARG A 293 1.36 -19.57 -27.46
C ARG A 293 2.12 -18.65 -28.40
N THR A 294 3.27 -19.09 -28.86
CA THR A 294 3.97 -18.41 -29.97
C THR A 294 3.05 -18.29 -31.19
N GLY A 295 2.94 -17.09 -31.73
CA GLY A 295 2.04 -16.73 -32.83
C GLY A 295 0.65 -16.24 -32.40
N ASP A 296 0.31 -16.30 -31.11
CA ASP A 296 -0.85 -15.58 -30.59
C ASP A 296 -0.60 -14.06 -30.72
N TYR A 297 -1.63 -13.30 -31.10
CA TYR A 297 -1.54 -11.84 -31.28
C TYR A 297 -2.85 -11.12 -30.92
N VAL A 298 -2.74 -9.81 -30.72
CA VAL A 298 -3.86 -8.84 -30.75
C VAL A 298 -3.50 -7.67 -31.68
N ALA A 299 -4.42 -7.28 -32.55
CA ALA A 299 -4.20 -6.33 -33.64
C ALA A 299 -5.25 -5.22 -33.65
N PHE A 300 -4.76 -3.99 -33.42
CA PHE A 300 -5.52 -2.76 -33.36
C PHE A 300 -5.46 -2.04 -34.72
N HIS A 301 -6.50 -1.28 -35.03
CA HIS A 301 -6.54 -0.43 -36.23
C HIS A 301 -6.69 1.02 -35.82
N THR A 302 -5.69 1.84 -36.10
CA THR A 302 -5.69 3.25 -35.70
C THR A 302 -6.75 4.06 -36.47
N ASN A 303 -7.44 4.96 -35.78
CA ASN A 303 -8.36 5.93 -36.39
C ASN A 303 -7.80 7.36 -36.41
N ALA A 304 -6.62 7.55 -35.81
CA ALA A 304 -5.85 8.79 -35.78
C ALA A 304 -4.36 8.48 -36.01
N ALA A 305 -3.61 9.48 -36.46
CA ALA A 305 -2.16 9.36 -36.56
C ALA A 305 -1.54 9.39 -35.16
N ALA A 306 -0.47 8.63 -34.96
CA ALA A 306 0.27 8.57 -33.70
C ALA A 306 1.76 8.40 -33.96
N ASN A 307 2.59 8.63 -32.96
CA ASN A 307 4.01 8.32 -32.99
C ASN A 307 4.48 7.66 -31.68
N SER A 308 3.57 7.36 -30.77
CA SER A 308 3.84 6.61 -29.56
C SER A 308 2.76 5.56 -29.31
N ILE A 309 3.08 4.65 -28.40
CA ILE A 309 2.16 3.65 -27.87
C ILE A 309 2.40 3.52 -26.37
N VAL A 310 1.32 3.43 -25.59
CA VAL A 310 1.32 2.84 -24.24
C VAL A 310 0.58 1.52 -24.33
N VAL A 311 1.11 0.47 -23.71
CA VAL A 311 0.46 -0.83 -23.60
C VAL A 311 0.26 -1.13 -22.13
N ARG A 312 -0.98 -1.38 -21.70
CA ARG A 312 -1.27 -1.93 -20.36
C ARG A 312 -1.30 -3.45 -20.46
N TYR A 313 -0.45 -4.10 -19.68
CA TYR A 313 -0.18 -5.53 -19.81
C TYR A 313 0.06 -6.19 -18.46
N SER A 314 0.01 -7.53 -18.45
CA SER A 314 0.50 -8.35 -17.35
C SER A 314 1.29 -9.54 -17.90
N ILE A 315 2.40 -9.85 -17.24
CA ILE A 315 3.19 -11.08 -17.40
C ILE A 315 3.31 -11.76 -16.02
N PRO A 316 3.61 -13.07 -15.94
CA PRO A 316 3.78 -13.75 -14.66
C PRO A 316 4.85 -13.10 -13.79
N ASP A 317 4.67 -13.15 -12.48
CA ASP A 317 5.75 -12.90 -11.54
C ASP A 317 6.79 -14.03 -11.51
N ALA A 318 7.96 -13.75 -10.94
CA ALA A 318 8.95 -14.76 -10.60
C ALA A 318 8.42 -15.68 -9.48
N PRO A 319 8.80 -16.97 -9.46
CA PRO A 319 8.40 -17.88 -8.37
C PRO A 319 8.80 -17.44 -6.96
N SER A 320 9.79 -16.54 -6.84
CA SER A 320 10.27 -15.97 -5.59
C SER A 320 9.83 -14.52 -5.33
N GLY A 321 9.04 -13.91 -6.22
CA GLY A 321 8.75 -12.48 -6.20
C GLY A 321 9.84 -11.64 -6.82
N GLY A 322 9.65 -10.32 -6.84
CA GLY A 322 10.57 -9.34 -7.42
C GLY A 322 10.50 -9.21 -8.95
N GLY A 323 9.57 -9.91 -9.60
CA GLY A 323 9.30 -9.79 -11.02
C GLY A 323 10.24 -10.55 -11.97
N ILE A 324 9.84 -10.63 -13.23
CA ILE A 324 10.66 -11.08 -14.36
C ILE A 324 10.72 -9.98 -15.42
N ASN A 325 11.72 -10.05 -16.29
CA ASN A 325 11.77 -9.28 -17.52
C ASN A 325 11.42 -10.19 -18.71
N ALA A 326 10.66 -9.66 -19.66
CA ALA A 326 10.28 -10.33 -20.89
C ALA A 326 10.25 -9.35 -22.07
N SER A 327 10.06 -9.90 -23.27
CA SER A 327 9.74 -9.09 -24.45
C SER A 327 8.41 -9.47 -25.07
N LEU A 328 7.85 -8.54 -25.85
CA LEU A 328 6.72 -8.78 -26.74
C LEU A 328 6.93 -8.07 -28.08
N GLY A 329 6.68 -8.77 -29.20
CA GLY A 329 6.81 -8.18 -30.53
C GLY A 329 5.77 -7.11 -30.83
N LEU A 330 6.23 -5.92 -31.26
CA LEU A 330 5.38 -4.85 -31.80
C LEU A 330 5.55 -4.78 -33.33
N TYR A 331 4.43 -4.86 -34.03
CA TYR A 331 4.35 -4.85 -35.49
C TYR A 331 3.48 -3.70 -35.97
N ILE A 332 3.88 -3.06 -37.07
CA ILE A 332 3.06 -2.08 -37.80
C ILE A 332 2.96 -2.55 -39.25
N ASN A 333 1.73 -2.75 -39.73
CA ASN A 333 1.43 -3.24 -41.08
C ASN A 333 2.25 -4.50 -41.45
N GLY A 334 2.28 -5.46 -40.52
CA GLY A 334 3.01 -6.73 -40.68
C GLY A 334 4.53 -6.65 -40.52
N GLN A 335 5.13 -5.47 -40.37
CA GLN A 335 6.57 -5.32 -40.13
C GLN A 335 6.86 -5.19 -38.63
N ARG A 336 7.78 -6.01 -38.11
CA ARG A 336 8.23 -5.89 -36.71
C ARG A 336 9.04 -4.62 -36.55
N VAL A 337 8.55 -3.67 -35.76
CA VAL A 337 9.23 -2.37 -35.57
C VAL A 337 10.08 -2.35 -34.31
N LYS A 338 9.63 -2.99 -33.22
CA LYS A 338 10.32 -3.03 -31.92
C LYS A 338 10.02 -4.32 -31.15
N SER A 339 10.84 -4.63 -30.15
CA SER A 339 10.48 -5.49 -29.02
C SER A 339 10.10 -4.58 -27.86
N LEU A 340 8.90 -4.71 -27.30
CA LEU A 340 8.54 -4.06 -26.05
C LEU A 340 9.32 -4.72 -24.93
N ALA A 341 9.99 -3.93 -24.08
CA ALA A 341 10.64 -4.43 -22.87
C ALA A 341 9.60 -4.43 -21.75
N LEU A 342 9.16 -5.62 -21.37
CA LEU A 342 8.14 -5.83 -20.35
C LEU A 342 8.80 -6.27 -19.05
N THR A 343 8.20 -5.89 -17.92
CA THR A 343 8.61 -6.33 -16.60
C THR A 343 7.38 -6.55 -15.71
N SER A 344 7.47 -7.47 -14.77
CA SER A 344 6.48 -7.59 -13.68
C SER A 344 7.01 -7.05 -12.36
N HIS A 345 8.14 -6.34 -12.37
CA HIS A 345 8.80 -5.84 -11.15
C HIS A 345 7.93 -4.87 -10.33
N TYR A 346 7.05 -4.11 -10.98
CA TYR A 346 6.15 -3.15 -10.35
C TYR A 346 4.69 -3.65 -10.27
N ALA A 347 4.46 -4.90 -10.65
CA ALA A 347 3.17 -5.57 -10.58
C ALA A 347 3.25 -6.70 -9.54
N TRP A 348 2.13 -7.36 -9.28
CA TRP A 348 2.04 -8.51 -8.37
C TRP A 348 2.35 -8.17 -6.91
N SER A 349 1.33 -7.68 -6.23
CA SER A 349 1.29 -7.58 -4.77
C SER A 349 0.61 -8.81 -4.16
N TYR A 350 1.04 -9.22 -2.98
CA TYR A 350 0.54 -10.41 -2.29
C TYR A 350 0.07 -10.11 -0.88
N GLN A 351 -0.84 -10.95 -0.36
CA GLN A 351 -1.57 -10.73 0.89
C GLN A 351 -2.41 -9.44 0.83
N GLY A 352 -3.35 -9.22 1.73
CA GLY A 352 -4.44 -8.23 1.57
C GLY A 352 -4.08 -6.74 1.45
N GLY A 353 -2.85 -6.38 1.04
CA GLY A 353 -2.45 -5.05 0.60
C GLY A 353 -2.64 -3.97 1.66
N LEU A 354 -2.68 -4.36 2.93
CA LEU A 354 -2.95 -3.49 4.07
C LEU A 354 -1.69 -2.68 4.42
N ILE A 355 -1.93 -1.51 5.02
CA ILE A 355 -0.87 -0.71 5.63
C ILE A 355 -0.19 -1.59 6.70
N GLY A 356 1.14 -1.74 6.62
CA GLY A 356 1.93 -2.48 7.63
C GLY A 356 2.24 -3.94 7.29
N ASP A 357 2.05 -4.40 6.05
CA ASP A 357 2.61 -5.70 5.62
C ASP A 357 4.05 -5.50 5.10
N PRO A 358 5.08 -5.99 5.82
CA PRO A 358 6.47 -5.67 5.51
C PRO A 358 7.02 -6.42 4.27
N VAL A 359 6.29 -7.38 3.69
CA VAL A 359 6.80 -8.23 2.60
C VAL A 359 5.70 -8.56 1.58
N VAL A 360 5.31 -7.55 0.79
CA VAL A 360 4.25 -7.66 -0.24
C VAL A 360 4.78 -8.17 -1.60
N ASP A 361 6.11 -8.24 -1.76
CA ASP A 361 6.80 -8.63 -3.01
C ASP A 361 7.34 -10.08 -2.93
N THR A 362 6.62 -10.96 -2.23
CA THR A 362 6.93 -12.40 -2.21
C THR A 362 5.64 -13.19 -2.42
N PRO A 363 5.60 -14.12 -3.38
CA PRO A 363 4.41 -14.89 -3.71
C PRO A 363 3.75 -15.52 -2.49
N ALA A 364 2.49 -15.13 -2.27
CA ALA A 364 1.64 -15.62 -1.19
C ALA A 364 0.17 -15.71 -1.65
N ALA A 365 -0.75 -15.94 -0.71
CA ALA A 365 -2.18 -15.90 -0.99
C ALA A 365 -2.64 -14.48 -1.42
N GLN A 366 -3.77 -14.40 -2.13
CA GLN A 366 -4.40 -13.14 -2.57
C GLN A 366 -3.50 -12.26 -3.45
N PRO A 367 -2.96 -12.79 -4.58
CA PRO A 367 -2.19 -11.97 -5.53
C PRO A 367 -3.10 -10.93 -6.18
N HIS A 368 -2.60 -9.73 -6.41
CA HIS A 368 -3.31 -8.59 -7.01
C HIS A 368 -2.32 -7.60 -7.62
N THR A 369 -2.77 -6.42 -8.07
CA THR A 369 -1.96 -5.41 -8.78
C THR A 369 -1.30 -6.00 -10.03
N PHE A 370 -2.09 -6.70 -10.83
CA PHE A 370 -1.57 -7.59 -11.86
C PHE A 370 -0.98 -6.88 -13.08
N PHE A 371 -1.46 -5.67 -13.38
CA PHE A 371 -1.12 -4.96 -14.60
C PHE A 371 -0.11 -3.83 -14.33
N ASP A 372 0.76 -3.64 -15.31
CA ASP A 372 1.69 -2.51 -15.42
C ASP A 372 1.58 -1.90 -16.82
N GLU A 373 2.27 -0.78 -17.06
CA GLU A 373 2.30 -0.11 -18.36
C GLU A 373 3.71 -0.07 -18.96
N VAL A 374 3.81 -0.20 -20.28
CA VAL A 374 5.03 0.10 -21.03
C VAL A 374 4.71 1.18 -22.04
N ARG A 375 5.58 2.19 -22.14
CA ARG A 375 5.43 3.28 -23.11
C ARG A 375 6.61 3.33 -24.08
N LEU A 376 6.34 3.70 -25.31
CA LEU A 376 7.36 3.80 -26.36
C LEU A 376 7.06 4.92 -27.35
N LEU A 377 8.06 5.77 -27.60
CA LEU A 377 8.08 6.66 -28.76
C LEU A 377 8.71 5.91 -29.96
N LEU A 378 8.10 6.02 -31.13
CA LEU A 378 8.50 5.30 -32.33
C LEU A 378 9.30 6.21 -33.28
N ASP A 379 10.34 5.63 -33.89
CA ASP A 379 11.18 6.32 -34.88
C ASP A 379 10.38 6.64 -36.17
N THR A 380 9.38 5.81 -36.50
CA THR A 380 8.47 6.00 -37.63
C THR A 380 7.05 6.18 -37.12
N PRO A 381 6.35 7.27 -37.50
CA PRO A 381 4.96 7.48 -37.11
C PRO A 381 4.02 6.36 -37.57
N ILE A 382 2.98 6.12 -36.77
CA ILE A 382 1.86 5.25 -37.06
C ILE A 382 0.82 6.03 -37.89
N PRO A 383 0.60 5.68 -39.17
CA PRO A 383 -0.40 6.36 -39.99
C PRO A 383 -1.83 6.00 -39.54
N VAL A 384 -2.80 6.81 -39.96
CA VAL A 384 -4.23 6.49 -39.80
C VAL A 384 -4.55 5.19 -40.56
N GLY A 385 -5.33 4.30 -39.95
CA GLY A 385 -5.72 3.01 -40.52
C GLY A 385 -4.63 1.95 -40.48
N ALA A 386 -3.51 2.20 -39.81
CA ALA A 386 -2.45 1.21 -39.65
C ALA A 386 -2.94 0.04 -38.78
N GLU A 387 -2.56 -1.17 -39.17
CA GLU A 387 -2.62 -2.32 -38.27
C GLU A 387 -1.42 -2.23 -37.31
N VAL A 388 -1.70 -2.06 -36.01
CA VAL A 388 -0.71 -2.15 -34.94
C VAL A 388 -0.95 -3.44 -34.18
N LYS A 389 0.00 -4.36 -34.24
CA LYS A 389 -0.15 -5.71 -33.69
C LYS A 389 0.88 -6.01 -32.61
N LEU A 390 0.40 -6.49 -31.47
CA LEU A 390 1.20 -7.08 -30.40
C LEU A 390 1.16 -8.59 -30.55
N GLN A 391 2.33 -9.24 -30.66
CA GLN A 391 2.42 -10.67 -30.95
C GLN A 391 3.50 -11.32 -30.09
N ARG A 392 3.16 -12.50 -29.54
CA ARG A 392 4.11 -13.36 -28.85
C ARG A 392 4.92 -14.14 -29.88
N ASP A 393 6.17 -13.75 -30.09
CA ASP A 393 7.09 -14.44 -30.99
C ASP A 393 7.84 -15.58 -30.29
N ALA A 394 8.75 -16.26 -30.99
CA ALA A 394 9.49 -17.40 -30.43
C ALA A 394 10.46 -16.99 -29.31
N GLN A 395 10.97 -15.76 -29.36
CA GLN A 395 11.84 -15.19 -28.32
C GLN A 395 11.06 -14.66 -27.09
N ASP A 396 9.74 -14.49 -27.21
CA ASP A 396 8.89 -13.94 -26.17
C ASP A 396 8.45 -15.07 -25.23
N ASN A 397 9.20 -15.24 -24.14
CA ASN A 397 9.26 -16.46 -23.34
C ASN A 397 8.52 -16.40 -21.99
N ALA A 398 7.80 -15.31 -21.68
CA ALA A 398 6.97 -15.28 -20.46
C ALA A 398 5.87 -16.34 -20.53
N GLY A 399 5.44 -16.87 -19.38
CA GLY A 399 4.43 -17.94 -19.31
C GLY A 399 3.13 -17.58 -20.05
N PHE A 400 2.67 -16.34 -19.86
CA PHE A 400 1.57 -15.72 -20.60
C PHE A 400 1.83 -14.23 -20.78
N TYR A 401 1.01 -13.59 -21.61
CA TYR A 401 0.91 -12.13 -21.71
C TYR A 401 -0.57 -11.78 -21.75
N ALA A 402 -1.07 -11.07 -20.75
CA ALA A 402 -2.42 -10.51 -20.77
C ALA A 402 -2.32 -9.06 -21.25
N ILE A 403 -3.01 -8.72 -22.33
CA ILE A 403 -3.08 -7.36 -22.88
C ILE A 403 -4.46 -6.81 -22.56
N ASP A 404 -4.48 -5.67 -21.87
CA ASP A 404 -5.70 -4.97 -21.47
C ASP A 404 -6.09 -3.94 -22.53
N LEU A 405 -5.23 -2.96 -22.78
CA LEU A 405 -5.49 -1.87 -23.71
C LEU A 405 -4.21 -1.30 -24.31
N VAL A 406 -4.38 -0.46 -25.32
CA VAL A 406 -3.32 0.41 -25.85
C VAL A 406 -3.78 1.86 -25.98
N ASP A 407 -2.90 2.80 -25.66
CA ASP A 407 -3.08 4.24 -25.91
C ASP A 407 -2.18 4.68 -27.06
N PHE A 408 -2.74 5.30 -28.08
CA PHE A 408 -2.00 5.90 -29.21
C PHE A 408 -2.02 7.42 -29.15
N GLU A 409 -0.86 8.04 -29.06
CA GLU A 409 -0.70 9.49 -28.99
C GLU A 409 0.18 10.01 -30.13
N ASN A 410 -0.16 11.19 -30.64
CA ASN A 410 0.74 11.96 -31.50
C ASN A 410 1.52 12.98 -30.66
N VAL A 411 2.65 12.53 -30.13
CA VAL A 411 3.52 13.30 -29.24
C VAL A 411 4.21 14.42 -30.01
N PRO A 412 4.14 15.68 -29.56
CA PRO A 412 4.85 16.79 -30.18
C PRO A 412 6.37 16.66 -30.01
N ALA A 413 7.16 17.30 -30.87
CA ALA A 413 8.61 17.36 -30.72
C ALA A 413 9.05 17.91 -29.34
N PRO A 414 10.23 17.54 -28.83
CA PRO A 414 10.71 17.99 -27.53
C PRO A 414 10.77 19.53 -27.45
N LEU A 415 10.37 20.06 -26.30
CA LEU A 415 10.45 21.49 -26.03
C LEU A 415 11.91 21.95 -25.99
N THR A 416 12.15 23.19 -26.40
CA THR A 416 13.45 23.85 -26.29
C THR A 416 13.55 24.65 -25.00
N MET A 417 14.76 24.76 -24.44
CA MET A 417 15.02 25.55 -23.23
C MET A 417 14.47 26.98 -23.34
N PRO A 418 13.57 27.41 -22.44
CA PRO A 418 13.05 28.78 -22.45
C PRO A 418 14.14 29.81 -22.09
N ALA A 419 13.95 31.05 -22.53
CA ALA A 419 14.87 32.14 -22.20
C ALA A 419 14.96 32.36 -20.68
N GLY A 420 16.18 32.60 -20.18
CA GLY A 420 16.45 32.86 -18.76
C GLY A 420 16.56 31.60 -17.88
N PHE A 421 16.44 30.40 -18.44
CA PHE A 421 16.74 29.15 -17.74
C PHE A 421 18.21 28.79 -17.81
N THR A 422 18.69 28.09 -16.78
CA THR A 422 19.99 27.43 -16.77
C THR A 422 19.80 25.93 -16.98
N SER A 423 20.49 25.33 -17.95
CA SER A 423 20.47 23.89 -18.16
C SER A 423 21.18 23.15 -17.02
N VAL A 424 20.66 22.01 -16.58
CA VAL A 424 21.31 21.10 -15.62
C VAL A 424 22.71 20.67 -16.07
N THR A 425 22.96 20.60 -17.38
CA THR A 425 24.26 20.26 -17.94
C THR A 425 25.37 21.26 -17.59
N ALA A 426 25.02 22.52 -17.27
CA ALA A 426 25.97 23.51 -16.79
C ALA A 426 26.53 23.16 -15.39
N PHE A 427 25.87 22.27 -14.66
CA PHE A 427 26.27 21.77 -13.35
C PHE A 427 26.95 20.39 -13.41
N GLY A 428 27.26 19.90 -14.61
CA GLY A 428 27.88 18.58 -14.81
C GLY A 428 26.89 17.42 -14.84
N ILE A 429 25.59 17.67 -14.74
CA ILE A 429 24.52 16.66 -14.77
C ILE A 429 24.25 16.27 -16.23
N GLN A 430 24.53 15.03 -16.61
CA GLN A 430 24.30 14.55 -17.97
C GLN A 430 23.13 13.55 -18.00
N PRO A 431 22.28 13.58 -19.05
CA PRO A 431 21.29 12.54 -19.22
C PRO A 431 21.93 11.23 -19.67
N ASN A 432 21.33 10.11 -19.28
CA ASN A 432 21.63 8.75 -19.76
C ASN A 432 23.08 8.28 -19.52
N ASP A 433 23.79 8.86 -18.58
CA ASP A 433 25.19 8.49 -18.26
C ASP A 433 25.28 7.39 -17.19
N GLY A 434 24.14 7.00 -16.59
CA GLY A 434 24.06 5.98 -15.55
C GLY A 434 24.56 6.47 -14.18
N ILE A 435 24.83 7.76 -14.02
CA ILE A 435 25.30 8.35 -12.76
C ILE A 435 24.09 8.83 -11.95
N ASP A 436 24.12 8.57 -10.64
CA ASP A 436 23.17 9.15 -9.70
C ASP A 436 23.49 10.63 -9.47
N HIS A 437 22.58 11.49 -9.88
CA HIS A 437 22.70 12.94 -9.85
C HIS A 437 21.83 13.60 -8.78
N ALA A 438 21.23 12.87 -7.83
CA ALA A 438 20.30 13.50 -6.88
C ALA A 438 20.94 14.67 -6.10
N ASP A 439 22.18 14.49 -5.59
CA ASP A 439 22.93 15.55 -4.91
C ASP A 439 23.32 16.71 -5.84
N ASP A 440 23.66 16.40 -7.10
CA ASP A 440 24.00 17.41 -8.10
C ASP A 440 22.78 18.25 -8.48
N ILE A 441 21.63 17.61 -8.68
CA ILE A 441 20.35 18.25 -8.97
C ILE A 441 19.96 19.17 -7.81
N LEU A 442 20.05 18.68 -6.57
CA LEU A 442 19.76 19.50 -5.40
C LEU A 442 20.67 20.74 -5.33
N ARG A 443 21.97 20.58 -5.62
CA ARG A 443 22.92 21.69 -5.67
C ARG A 443 22.60 22.67 -6.80
N ALA A 444 22.28 22.17 -7.99
CA ALA A 444 21.87 22.97 -9.14
C ALA A 444 20.63 23.78 -8.81
N MET A 445 19.59 23.14 -8.27
CA MET A 445 18.37 23.79 -7.81
C MET A 445 18.68 24.91 -6.83
N ARG A 446 19.52 24.71 -5.82
CA ARG A 446 19.88 25.76 -4.85
C ARG A 446 20.66 26.95 -5.43
N SER A 447 21.24 26.79 -6.62
CA SER A 447 22.07 27.82 -7.27
C SER A 447 21.33 28.68 -8.30
N THR A 448 20.10 28.32 -8.67
CA THR A 448 19.28 29.04 -9.64
C THR A 448 17.81 29.08 -9.22
N GLN A 449 17.02 29.99 -9.78
CA GLN A 449 15.57 30.03 -9.61
C GLN A 449 14.83 29.42 -10.81
N LYS A 450 15.54 29.17 -11.93
CA LYS A 450 14.99 28.58 -13.15
C LYS A 450 15.95 27.50 -13.67
N LEU A 451 15.50 26.26 -13.62
CA LEU A 451 16.30 25.08 -13.98
C LEU A 451 15.65 24.32 -15.14
N TRP A 452 16.46 24.01 -16.15
CA TRP A 452 16.01 23.31 -17.35
C TRP A 452 16.66 21.93 -17.45
N PHE A 453 15.85 20.92 -17.70
CA PHE A 453 16.28 19.56 -18.01
C PHE A 453 16.08 19.29 -19.51
N PRO A 454 17.17 19.11 -20.28
CA PRO A 454 17.10 18.60 -21.65
C PRO A 454 16.45 17.20 -21.74
N PRO A 455 16.17 16.70 -22.97
CA PRO A 455 15.77 15.32 -23.16
C PRO A 455 16.78 14.31 -22.60
N GLY A 456 16.26 13.27 -21.96
CA GLY A 456 16.98 12.12 -21.46
C GLY A 456 16.55 11.72 -20.04
N THR A 457 17.15 10.64 -19.55
CA THR A 457 16.88 10.08 -18.23
C THR A 457 17.97 10.50 -17.25
N TYR A 458 17.58 11.04 -16.11
CA TYR A 458 18.46 11.49 -15.03
C TYR A 458 18.17 10.64 -13.79
N LEU A 459 19.18 9.96 -13.26
CA LEU A 459 19.01 9.15 -12.06
C LEU A 459 19.07 10.03 -10.81
N ALA A 460 18.16 9.80 -9.87
CA ALA A 460 18.07 10.44 -8.57
C ALA A 460 17.73 9.38 -7.51
N ASN A 461 18.73 8.58 -7.12
CA ASN A 461 18.53 7.42 -6.23
C ASN A 461 18.88 7.73 -4.78
N LYS A 462 19.85 8.61 -4.53
CA LYS A 462 20.32 8.89 -3.17
C LYS A 462 20.77 10.34 -3.00
N ILE A 463 20.28 10.97 -1.94
CA ILE A 463 20.77 12.28 -1.47
C ILE A 463 21.63 12.06 -0.23
N THR A 464 22.87 12.57 -0.25
CA THR A 464 23.80 12.46 0.87
C THR A 464 23.41 13.43 1.99
N GLY A 465 23.51 12.99 3.25
CA GLY A 465 23.23 13.83 4.42
C GLY A 465 21.80 13.77 4.95
N GLY A 466 21.02 12.74 4.58
CA GLY A 466 19.74 12.42 5.22
C GLY A 466 18.52 13.19 4.71
N ASN A 467 18.66 13.99 3.65
CA ASN A 467 17.51 14.62 3.00
C ASN A 467 16.67 13.55 2.29
N VAL A 468 15.35 13.67 2.44
CA VAL A 468 14.40 12.71 1.87
C VAL A 468 14.10 12.99 0.38
N GLY A 469 14.32 14.21 -0.11
CA GLY A 469 14.10 14.61 -1.51
C GLY A 469 14.64 16.02 -1.84
N LEU A 470 14.13 16.61 -2.92
CA LEU A 470 14.60 17.83 -3.56
C LEU A 470 13.77 19.06 -3.15
N ASP A 471 14.43 20.06 -2.56
CA ASP A 471 13.77 21.28 -2.09
C ASP A 471 14.55 22.54 -2.51
N ASN A 472 13.82 23.48 -3.10
CA ASN A 472 14.22 24.87 -3.26
C ASN A 472 12.95 25.75 -3.35
N PRO A 473 12.54 26.41 -2.25
CA PRO A 473 11.39 27.28 -2.23
C PRO A 473 11.49 28.39 -3.29
N GLY A 474 10.48 28.49 -4.17
CA GLY A 474 10.44 29.51 -5.22
C GLY A 474 10.95 29.07 -6.60
N ILE A 475 11.43 27.84 -6.75
CA ILE A 475 12.04 27.37 -8.00
C ILE A 475 11.01 27.14 -9.12
N GLU A 476 11.44 27.43 -10.36
CA GLU A 476 10.80 26.93 -11.58
C GLU A 476 11.68 25.86 -12.24
N ILE A 477 11.13 24.66 -12.41
CA ILE A 477 11.76 23.53 -13.08
C ILE A 477 10.95 23.15 -14.32
N ARG A 478 11.63 23.08 -15.46
CA ARG A 478 11.06 22.68 -16.75
C ARG A 478 11.87 21.57 -17.40
N GLY A 479 11.18 20.63 -18.02
CA GLY A 479 11.78 19.63 -18.90
C GLY A 479 11.37 19.79 -20.37
N ALA A 480 11.84 18.88 -21.21
CA ALA A 480 11.56 18.89 -22.65
C ALA A 480 10.21 18.24 -23.05
N GLY A 481 9.38 17.88 -22.08
CA GLY A 481 8.11 17.17 -22.24
C GLY A 481 8.12 15.80 -21.52
N MET A 482 6.93 15.32 -21.10
CA MET A 482 6.78 14.07 -20.34
C MET A 482 7.36 12.81 -21.00
N TRP A 483 7.45 12.81 -22.33
CA TRP A 483 8.00 11.71 -23.13
C TRP A 483 9.52 11.80 -23.31
N TYR A 484 10.13 12.95 -22.99
CA TYR A 484 11.51 13.27 -23.35
C TYR A 484 12.41 13.42 -22.13
N THR A 485 11.93 14.06 -21.06
CA THR A 485 12.70 14.24 -19.83
C THR A 485 12.17 13.31 -18.75
N VAL A 486 13.04 12.44 -18.22
CA VAL A 486 12.71 11.47 -17.17
C VAL A 486 13.61 11.69 -15.97
N LEU A 487 13.03 11.97 -14.82
CA LEU A 487 13.70 11.92 -13.52
C LEU A 487 13.38 10.56 -12.91
N LYS A 488 14.40 9.75 -12.64
CA LYS A 488 14.21 8.35 -12.29
C LYS A 488 14.87 8.02 -10.95
N GLY A 489 14.13 7.41 -10.05
CA GLY A 489 14.63 6.88 -8.78
C GLY A 489 13.92 7.45 -7.55
N PRO A 490 14.09 6.82 -6.38
CA PRO A 490 13.35 7.08 -5.14
C PRO A 490 13.59 8.46 -4.51
N LYS A 491 14.49 9.28 -5.07
CA LYS A 491 14.77 10.66 -4.61
C LYS A 491 14.39 11.72 -5.63
N ALA A 492 13.72 11.35 -6.72
CA ALA A 492 13.02 12.27 -7.62
C ALA A 492 11.72 12.83 -6.98
N MET A 493 11.78 13.17 -5.69
CA MET A 493 10.69 13.70 -4.89
C MET A 493 10.87 15.20 -4.69
N PHE A 494 9.85 16.00 -5.00
CA PHE A 494 9.90 17.45 -4.92
C PHE A 494 9.08 18.01 -3.77
N PHE A 495 9.62 19.09 -3.21
CA PHE A 495 9.01 19.87 -2.16
C PHE A 495 9.02 21.36 -2.50
N CYS A 496 8.13 22.12 -1.88
CA CYS A 496 8.12 23.58 -1.97
C CYS A 496 7.69 24.21 -0.64
N TYR A 497 8.51 24.05 0.38
CA TYR A 497 8.18 24.52 1.73
C TYR A 497 8.38 26.03 1.88
N GLY A 498 7.62 26.64 2.78
CA GLY A 498 7.78 28.04 3.16
C GLY A 498 6.51 28.83 2.97
N ALA A 499 6.22 29.70 3.94
CA ALA A 499 4.94 30.40 4.06
C ALA A 499 4.55 31.25 2.84
N THR A 500 5.51 31.62 2.00
CA THR A 500 5.31 32.43 0.79
C THR A 500 5.97 31.80 -0.44
N ALA A 501 6.36 30.52 -0.36
CA ALA A 501 7.01 29.84 -1.47
C ALA A 501 6.04 29.71 -2.65
N LYS A 502 6.55 29.85 -3.88
CA LYS A 502 5.80 29.61 -5.10
C LYS A 502 6.69 28.85 -6.06
N CYS A 503 6.45 27.57 -6.23
CA CYS A 503 7.21 26.74 -7.15
C CYS A 503 6.42 26.40 -8.40
N VAL A 504 7.14 26.12 -9.47
CA VAL A 504 6.59 25.74 -10.76
C VAL A 504 7.32 24.52 -11.24
N PHE A 505 6.60 23.43 -11.50
CA PHE A 505 7.15 22.18 -11.97
C PHE A 505 6.39 21.74 -13.22
N GLY A 506 7.09 21.42 -14.30
CA GLY A 506 6.42 20.79 -15.42
C GLY A 506 7.25 20.35 -16.59
N ASP A 507 6.57 19.68 -17.51
CA ASP A 507 7.11 19.18 -18.78
C ASP A 507 8.18 18.09 -18.61
N PHE A 508 7.99 17.19 -17.66
CA PHE A 508 8.86 16.03 -17.46
C PHE A 508 8.07 14.85 -16.89
N SER A 509 8.73 13.71 -16.73
CA SER A 509 8.19 12.55 -16.03
C SER A 509 9.03 12.19 -14.82
N ILE A 510 8.38 11.67 -13.79
CA ILE A 510 9.00 11.11 -12.59
C ILE A 510 8.67 9.61 -12.57
N TYR A 511 9.72 8.80 -12.54
CA TYR A 511 9.64 7.35 -12.47
C TYR A 511 10.25 6.93 -11.14
N GLY A 512 9.40 6.56 -10.19
CA GLY A 512 9.82 6.00 -8.92
C GLY A 512 10.40 4.60 -9.09
N GLU A 513 10.70 3.96 -7.96
CA GLU A 513 11.15 2.57 -7.88
C GLU A 513 10.46 1.88 -6.69
N ALA A 514 9.22 2.27 -6.38
CA ALA A 514 8.43 1.59 -5.36
C ALA A 514 7.96 0.23 -5.91
N THR A 515 8.04 -0.81 -5.09
CA THR A 515 7.48 -2.15 -5.39
C THR A 515 6.38 -2.57 -4.42
N ALA A 516 6.09 -1.72 -3.43
CA ALA A 516 5.05 -1.94 -2.43
C ALA A 516 4.64 -0.62 -1.77
N ARG A 517 3.50 -0.65 -1.07
CA ARG A 517 3.10 0.40 -0.12
C ARG A 517 3.86 0.27 1.20
N ALA A 518 5.20 0.30 1.14
CA ALA A 518 6.06 0.07 2.30
C ALA A 518 6.59 1.40 2.87
N GLU A 519 5.82 2.00 3.79
CA GLU A 519 6.23 3.19 4.55
C GLU A 519 7.47 2.94 5.44
N GLU A 520 7.74 1.67 5.80
CA GLU A 520 8.60 1.30 6.93
C GLU A 520 9.97 0.68 6.57
N THR A 521 10.22 0.31 5.30
CA THR A 521 11.51 -0.31 4.89
C THR A 521 12.27 0.44 3.80
N GLN A 522 11.58 1.17 2.91
CA GLN A 522 12.19 1.91 1.79
C GLN A 522 12.07 3.44 1.92
N GLY A 523 11.32 3.93 2.91
CA GLY A 523 10.94 5.33 3.07
C GLY A 523 9.83 5.74 2.10
N VAL A 524 8.97 6.67 2.52
CA VAL A 524 7.83 7.14 1.71
C VAL A 524 8.35 7.76 0.40
N GLN A 525 8.06 7.13 -0.74
CA GLN A 525 8.35 7.64 -2.08
C GLN A 525 7.11 8.34 -2.62
N LYS A 526 7.20 9.66 -2.78
CA LYS A 526 6.17 10.48 -3.41
C LYS A 526 6.83 11.36 -4.45
N ALA A 527 6.21 11.59 -5.60
CA ALA A 527 6.79 12.51 -6.60
C ALA A 527 6.72 13.97 -6.14
N PHE A 528 5.61 14.35 -5.50
CA PHE A 528 5.42 15.65 -4.87
C PHE A 528 4.84 15.46 -3.48
N ALA A 529 5.49 16.02 -2.46
CA ALA A 529 5.13 15.79 -1.07
C ALA A 529 5.14 17.08 -0.23
N GLY A 530 4.42 17.06 0.90
CA GLY A 530 4.39 18.18 1.84
C GLY A 530 3.69 19.43 1.30
N PRO A 531 3.82 20.59 1.98
CA PRO A 531 3.20 21.81 1.50
C PRO A 531 3.87 22.29 0.21
N MET A 532 3.06 22.88 -0.66
CA MET A 532 3.48 23.43 -1.95
C MET A 532 3.49 24.97 -1.97
N GLY A 533 3.33 25.61 -0.80
CA GLY A 533 3.29 27.06 -0.69
C GLY A 533 2.05 27.70 -1.33
N LEU A 534 2.20 28.92 -1.85
CA LEU A 534 1.12 29.74 -2.37
C LEU A 534 1.20 29.89 -3.89
N ASN A 535 0.08 29.66 -4.58
CA ASN A 535 -0.05 29.86 -6.02
C ASN A 535 0.98 29.09 -6.87
N SER A 536 1.44 27.94 -6.37
CA SER A 536 2.35 27.05 -7.09
C SER A 536 1.64 26.35 -8.25
N LEU A 537 2.43 25.75 -9.14
CA LEU A 537 1.95 25.09 -10.34
C LEU A 537 2.69 23.76 -10.56
N ILE A 538 1.93 22.68 -10.68
CA ILE A 538 2.40 21.39 -11.19
C ILE A 538 1.65 21.16 -12.50
N GLU A 539 2.35 21.11 -13.62
CA GLU A 539 1.69 20.92 -14.92
C GLU A 539 2.45 20.02 -15.86
N ASN A 540 1.72 19.30 -16.70
CA ASN A 540 2.30 18.46 -17.71
C ASN A 540 3.35 17.47 -17.15
N VAL A 541 3.02 16.80 -16.03
CA VAL A 541 3.88 15.77 -15.42
C VAL A 541 3.27 14.38 -15.58
N TRP A 542 4.10 13.38 -15.92
CA TRP A 542 3.78 11.96 -15.83
C TRP A 542 4.46 11.35 -14.61
N ILE A 543 3.71 10.71 -13.72
CA ILE A 543 4.22 10.08 -12.49
C ILE A 543 3.88 8.59 -12.52
N GLU A 544 4.86 7.74 -12.22
CA GLU A 544 4.70 6.28 -12.26
C GLU A 544 5.60 5.57 -11.23
N HIS A 545 5.14 4.43 -10.69
CA HIS A 545 5.88 3.58 -9.74
C HIS A 545 6.32 4.28 -8.44
N GLU A 546 5.47 5.17 -7.95
CA GLU A 546 5.61 5.84 -6.65
C GLU A 546 4.70 5.17 -5.60
N VAL A 547 4.95 5.41 -4.32
CA VAL A 547 3.96 5.04 -3.29
C VAL A 547 2.72 5.92 -3.50
N GLY A 548 2.84 7.24 -3.41
CA GLY A 548 1.76 8.16 -3.78
C GLY A 548 2.27 9.21 -4.76
N ALA A 549 1.45 9.68 -5.70
CA ALA A 549 1.97 10.61 -6.71
C ALA A 549 2.10 12.06 -6.19
N ILE A 550 0.99 12.70 -5.81
CA ILE A 550 0.99 14.08 -5.34
C ILE A 550 0.26 14.14 -3.99
N TRP A 551 1.01 14.32 -2.92
CA TRP A 551 0.46 14.42 -1.57
C TRP A 551 0.78 15.78 -0.97
N VAL A 552 -0.23 16.64 -0.88
CA VAL A 552 -0.06 18.04 -0.56
C VAL A 552 -0.80 18.37 0.72
N GLY A 553 -0.02 18.56 1.78
CA GLY A 553 -0.48 18.98 3.09
C GLY A 553 0.68 19.42 3.94
N ASN A 554 0.38 20.25 4.93
CA ASN A 554 1.38 20.86 5.78
C ASN A 554 1.74 19.96 6.99
N ASP A 555 2.08 18.71 6.69
CA ASP A 555 2.36 17.67 7.68
C ASP A 555 3.71 17.92 8.36
N PRO A 556 3.88 17.55 9.64
CA PRO A 556 5.17 17.49 10.30
C PRO A 556 6.19 16.69 9.47
N PRO A 557 7.46 17.11 9.47
CA PRO A 557 8.02 18.24 10.22
C PRO A 557 7.82 19.62 9.58
N TYR A 558 7.15 19.73 8.43
CA TYR A 558 7.24 20.87 7.51
C TYR A 558 6.30 22.04 7.79
N GLN A 559 5.84 22.16 9.03
CA GLN A 559 4.73 23.01 9.50
C GLN A 559 4.90 24.51 9.19
N THR A 560 4.61 24.89 7.96
CA THR A 560 4.61 26.25 7.42
C THR A 560 3.19 26.80 7.31
N GLN A 561 2.87 27.64 6.33
CA GLN A 561 1.47 27.99 6.04
C GLN A 561 0.86 26.87 5.17
N PRO A 562 -0.43 26.55 5.34
CA PRO A 562 -1.12 25.59 4.48
C PRO A 562 -1.01 25.98 3.00
N THR A 563 -0.91 24.98 2.13
CA THR A 563 -0.92 25.19 0.69
C THR A 563 -2.21 25.89 0.27
N SER A 564 -2.09 26.95 -0.53
CA SER A 564 -3.26 27.65 -1.05
C SER A 564 -3.07 28.17 -2.46
N GLY A 565 -4.09 28.03 -3.31
CA GLY A 565 -4.03 28.48 -4.71
C GLY A 565 -3.17 27.60 -5.63
N LEU A 566 -2.83 26.37 -5.20
CA LEU A 566 -2.09 25.42 -6.03
C LEU A 566 -2.91 25.08 -7.29
N THR A 567 -2.26 25.00 -8.44
CA THR A 567 -2.83 24.42 -9.65
C THR A 567 -2.07 23.16 -10.03
N ILE A 568 -2.79 22.05 -10.20
CA ILE A 568 -2.29 20.79 -10.75
C ILE A 568 -3.05 20.55 -12.05
N ARG A 569 -2.35 20.42 -13.19
CA ARG A 569 -3.06 20.21 -14.46
C ARG A 569 -2.34 19.38 -15.51
N ASN A 570 -3.11 18.72 -16.36
CA ASN A 570 -2.61 17.95 -17.50
C ASN A 570 -1.64 16.84 -17.07
N CYS A 571 -1.87 16.21 -15.91
CA CYS A 571 -0.99 15.18 -15.39
C CYS A 571 -1.45 13.76 -15.75
N ARG A 572 -0.49 12.84 -15.83
CA ARG A 572 -0.72 11.39 -15.96
C ARG A 572 -0.17 10.71 -14.73
N ILE A 573 -0.99 9.94 -14.01
CA ILE A 573 -0.58 9.21 -12.81
C ILE A 573 -0.86 7.73 -13.03
N ARG A 574 0.17 6.90 -12.97
CA ARG A 574 0.11 5.49 -13.33
C ARG A 574 0.70 4.63 -12.22
N ASN A 575 0.11 3.46 -11.99
CA ASN A 575 0.74 2.37 -11.24
C ASN A 575 1.34 2.81 -9.89
N THR A 576 0.53 3.48 -9.06
CA THR A 576 0.93 3.91 -7.71
C THR A 576 0.50 2.90 -6.67
N TYR A 577 1.20 2.83 -5.53
CA TYR A 577 0.86 1.91 -4.44
C TYR A 577 -0.12 2.45 -3.40
N ALA A 578 -0.41 3.74 -3.50
CA ALA A 578 -1.36 4.50 -2.70
C ALA A 578 -2.01 5.57 -3.60
N ASP A 579 -2.31 6.72 -3.03
CA ASP A 579 -3.11 7.78 -3.62
C ASP A 579 -2.51 8.36 -4.91
N GLY A 580 -3.39 8.82 -5.79
CA GLY A 580 -3.00 9.64 -6.94
C GLY A 580 -2.70 11.08 -6.51
N ILE A 581 -3.74 11.83 -6.16
CA ILE A 581 -3.64 13.21 -5.65
C ILE A 581 -4.40 13.31 -4.34
N ASN A 582 -3.67 13.55 -3.26
CA ASN A 582 -4.21 13.79 -1.94
C ASN A 582 -3.98 15.24 -1.51
N LEU A 583 -5.07 15.99 -1.33
CA LEU A 583 -5.07 17.33 -0.76
C LEU A 583 -5.45 17.23 0.71
N ASP A 584 -4.45 17.25 1.59
CA ASP A 584 -4.66 17.12 3.02
C ASP A 584 -4.25 18.36 3.82
N ASN A 585 -4.56 18.32 5.11
CA ASN A 585 -4.03 19.19 6.15
C ASN A 585 -4.07 20.71 5.82
N GLY A 586 -5.30 21.22 5.64
CA GLY A 586 -5.56 22.64 5.40
C GLY A 586 -5.36 23.11 3.95
N THR A 587 -4.96 22.22 3.03
CA THR A 587 -4.80 22.58 1.61
C THR A 587 -6.11 23.11 1.03
N SER A 588 -6.04 24.30 0.42
CA SER A 588 -7.24 25.08 0.09
C SER A 588 -7.12 25.84 -1.23
N ASN A 589 -8.25 26.27 -1.80
CA ASN A 589 -8.33 27.03 -3.05
C ASN A 589 -7.52 26.40 -4.18
N THR A 590 -7.39 25.06 -4.19
CA THR A 590 -6.57 24.32 -5.13
C THR A 590 -7.41 23.88 -6.32
N LEU A 591 -6.87 24.03 -7.53
CA LEU A 591 -7.46 23.52 -8.76
C LEU A 591 -6.67 22.30 -9.23
N VAL A 592 -7.34 21.17 -9.34
CA VAL A 592 -6.85 19.97 -10.03
C VAL A 592 -7.69 19.79 -11.29
N GLU A 593 -7.05 19.86 -12.45
CA GLU A 593 -7.77 19.88 -13.73
C GLU A 593 -7.12 18.98 -14.78
N ASN A 594 -7.96 18.25 -15.53
CA ASN A 594 -7.53 17.56 -16.74
C ASN A 594 -6.42 16.52 -16.48
N CYS A 595 -6.60 15.71 -15.44
CA CYS A 595 -5.66 14.66 -15.05
C CYS A 595 -6.25 13.28 -15.33
N HIS A 596 -5.38 12.35 -15.72
CA HIS A 596 -5.74 10.95 -15.90
C HIS A 596 -4.94 10.07 -14.95
N MET A 597 -5.65 9.19 -14.26
CA MET A 597 -5.10 8.30 -13.25
C MET A 597 -5.50 6.87 -13.57
N ARG A 598 -4.53 5.97 -13.69
CA ARG A 598 -4.78 4.56 -13.93
C ARG A 598 -4.01 3.70 -12.94
N ASN A 599 -4.66 2.69 -12.38
CA ASN A 599 -4.01 1.71 -11.50
C ASN A 599 -3.46 2.30 -10.19
N THR A 600 -4.25 3.15 -9.50
CA THR A 600 -3.87 3.71 -8.19
C THR A 600 -4.13 2.71 -7.07
N GLY A 601 -3.26 2.74 -6.04
CA GLY A 601 -3.29 1.81 -4.91
C GLY A 601 -3.97 2.28 -3.65
N ASP A 602 -4.59 3.45 -3.73
CA ASP A 602 -5.60 3.95 -2.81
C ASP A 602 -6.40 5.04 -3.56
N ASP A 603 -7.01 5.97 -2.84
CA ASP A 603 -7.82 7.04 -3.40
C ASP A 603 -7.13 7.80 -4.53
N ALA A 604 -7.76 7.81 -5.71
CA ALA A 604 -7.17 8.47 -6.87
C ALA A 604 -7.18 10.00 -6.70
N ALA A 605 -8.33 10.60 -6.38
CA ALA A 605 -8.47 12.05 -6.19
C ALA A 605 -9.24 12.35 -4.89
N VAL A 606 -8.53 12.91 -3.91
CA VAL A 606 -9.06 13.04 -2.55
C VAL A 606 -8.82 14.42 -1.94
N VAL A 607 -9.83 14.90 -1.22
CA VAL A 607 -9.65 15.92 -0.17
C VAL A 607 -9.74 15.22 1.18
N TRP A 608 -8.60 15.19 1.88
CA TRP A 608 -8.54 14.74 3.27
C TRP A 608 -8.43 15.93 4.20
N SER A 609 -9.56 16.50 4.61
CA SER A 609 -9.57 17.66 5.51
C SER A 609 -9.30 17.24 6.96
N ILE A 610 -8.17 16.59 7.18
CA ILE A 610 -7.68 16.07 8.46
C ILE A 610 -7.60 17.18 9.51
N LYS A 611 -7.98 16.83 10.74
CA LYS A 611 -7.72 17.64 11.93
C LYS A 611 -6.52 17.08 12.67
N TRP A 612 -5.37 17.76 12.55
CA TRP A 612 -4.08 17.22 12.98
C TRP A 612 -4.06 16.78 14.46
N THR A 613 -4.73 17.54 15.33
CA THR A 613 -4.83 17.23 16.78
C THR A 613 -5.70 16.03 17.12
N ASN A 614 -6.69 15.71 16.27
CA ASN A 614 -7.54 14.53 16.46
C ASN A 614 -6.88 13.29 15.86
N TRP A 615 -6.20 13.40 14.71
CA TRP A 615 -5.47 12.27 14.11
C TRP A 615 -4.46 11.67 15.08
N VAL A 616 -3.73 12.54 15.79
CA VAL A 616 -2.82 12.13 16.84
C VAL A 616 -3.50 11.27 17.89
N ARG A 617 -4.67 11.70 18.36
CA ARG A 617 -5.43 11.02 19.41
C ARG A 617 -6.12 9.74 18.93
N ASP A 618 -6.60 9.73 17.69
CA ASP A 618 -7.47 8.67 17.17
C ASP A 618 -6.65 7.53 16.53
N LYS A 619 -5.51 7.80 15.85
CA LYS A 619 -4.55 6.75 15.42
C LYS A 619 -3.78 6.12 16.58
N THR A 620 -3.45 6.89 17.62
CA THR A 620 -2.76 6.34 18.82
C THR A 620 -3.64 5.37 19.60
N TYR A 621 -4.97 5.44 19.48
CA TYR A 621 -5.85 4.49 20.18
C TYR A 621 -5.73 3.07 19.61
N GLN A 622 -5.64 2.94 18.28
CA GLN A 622 -5.51 1.63 17.62
C GLN A 622 -4.10 1.05 17.75
N LEU A 623 -3.07 1.91 17.69
CA LEU A 623 -1.67 1.50 17.50
C LEU A 623 -0.79 1.70 18.75
N GLY A 624 -1.35 2.20 19.86
CA GLY A 624 -0.66 2.40 21.12
C GLY A 624 0.06 3.74 21.24
N SER A 625 0.51 4.09 22.45
CA SER A 625 1.05 5.41 22.80
C SER A 625 2.40 5.76 22.17
N GLY A 626 3.05 4.83 21.47
CA GLY A 626 4.34 5.02 20.80
C GLY A 626 4.27 5.10 19.27
N PHE A 627 3.07 5.06 18.67
CA PHE A 627 2.91 5.03 17.22
C PHE A 627 3.24 6.36 16.54
N ILE A 628 3.03 7.48 17.25
CA ILE A 628 3.27 8.82 16.72
C ILE A 628 4.51 9.39 17.37
N ASP A 629 5.36 10.02 16.57
CA ASP A 629 6.45 10.84 17.07
C ASP A 629 5.93 11.84 18.13
N PRO A 630 6.42 11.83 19.37
CA PRO A 630 6.02 12.77 20.41
C PRO A 630 6.06 14.25 19.97
N ALA A 631 6.92 14.61 19.02
CA ALA A 631 6.96 15.94 18.43
C ALA A 631 5.73 16.25 17.56
N ALA A 632 5.20 15.26 16.83
CA ALA A 632 4.00 15.39 16.00
C ALA A 632 2.71 15.39 16.82
N VAL A 633 2.74 14.94 18.08
CA VAL A 633 1.57 14.94 18.99
C VAL A 633 1.08 16.35 19.29
N ASN A 634 2.01 17.30 19.43
CA ASN A 634 1.72 18.69 19.82
C ASN A 634 1.73 19.64 18.62
N ALA A 635 1.82 19.10 17.40
CA ALA A 635 1.86 19.91 16.20
C ALA A 635 0.55 20.72 16.04
N PRO A 636 0.61 22.01 15.71
CA PRO A 636 -0.56 22.82 15.49
C PRO A 636 -1.40 22.29 14.32
N ASP A 637 -2.70 22.37 14.51
CA ASP A 637 -3.70 22.09 13.50
C ASP A 637 -3.65 23.13 12.38
N GLN A 638 -3.72 22.67 11.13
CA GLN A 638 -3.56 23.52 9.94
C GLN A 638 -4.89 24.02 9.38
N GLY A 639 -5.99 23.62 10.01
CA GLY A 639 -7.32 24.09 9.68
C GLY A 639 -8.01 23.25 8.61
N ILE A 640 -9.17 23.74 8.18
CA ILE A 640 -10.06 23.06 7.24
C ILE A 640 -9.56 23.19 5.80
N GLY A 641 -9.48 22.08 5.08
CA GLY A 641 -9.28 22.09 3.63
C GLY A 641 -10.55 22.58 2.94
N HIS A 642 -10.44 23.65 2.15
CA HIS A 642 -11.63 24.30 1.60
C HIS A 642 -11.46 24.86 0.18
N ASN A 643 -12.58 25.03 -0.53
CA ASN A 643 -12.63 25.59 -1.88
C ASN A 643 -11.74 24.86 -2.89
N ASN A 644 -11.48 23.56 -2.69
CA ASN A 644 -10.71 22.77 -3.65
C ASN A 644 -11.63 22.28 -4.77
N THR A 645 -11.11 22.24 -5.99
CA THR A 645 -11.84 21.77 -7.17
C THR A 645 -11.04 20.70 -7.89
N PHE A 646 -11.63 19.52 -8.04
CA PHE A 646 -11.20 18.50 -9.00
C PHE A 646 -12.14 18.54 -10.20
N ARG A 647 -11.62 18.77 -11.40
CA ARG A 647 -12.44 18.76 -12.62
C ARG A 647 -11.77 18.07 -13.79
N LYS A 648 -12.55 17.48 -14.70
CA LYS A 648 -12.01 16.79 -15.88
C LYS A 648 -11.02 15.68 -15.51
N ILE A 649 -11.37 14.90 -14.50
CA ILE A 649 -10.54 13.79 -14.02
C ILE A 649 -11.05 12.48 -14.63
N THR A 650 -10.15 11.69 -15.19
CA THR A 650 -10.43 10.29 -15.55
C THR A 650 -9.67 9.38 -14.61
N VAL A 651 -10.40 8.51 -13.90
CA VAL A 651 -9.82 7.46 -13.05
C VAL A 651 -10.22 6.10 -13.60
N GLN A 652 -9.24 5.22 -13.78
CA GLN A 652 -9.41 3.88 -14.33
C GLN A 652 -8.70 2.86 -13.43
N MET A 653 -9.43 1.87 -12.91
CA MET A 653 -8.90 0.81 -12.05
C MET A 653 -8.11 1.28 -10.82
N PRO A 654 -8.71 2.01 -9.85
CA PRO A 654 -8.14 1.97 -8.51
C PRO A 654 -8.25 0.54 -7.99
N TRP A 655 -7.11 -0.12 -7.82
CA TRP A 655 -7.07 -1.51 -7.34
C TRP A 655 -7.33 -1.58 -5.82
N ARG A 656 -7.28 -0.45 -5.13
CA ARG A 656 -7.74 -0.27 -3.76
C ARG A 656 -8.40 1.10 -3.58
N ALA A 657 -9.37 1.17 -2.65
CA ALA A 657 -10.08 2.39 -2.27
C ALA A 657 -10.85 3.04 -3.44
N ASN A 658 -10.94 4.37 -3.49
CA ASN A 658 -11.93 5.09 -4.27
C ASN A 658 -11.36 5.78 -5.52
N CYS A 659 -12.24 6.16 -6.45
CA CYS A 659 -11.86 7.16 -7.46
C CYS A 659 -11.86 8.57 -6.86
N PHE A 660 -12.94 8.94 -6.18
CA PHE A 660 -13.11 10.26 -5.56
C PHE A 660 -13.49 10.10 -4.09
N ALA A 661 -12.80 10.81 -3.21
CA ALA A 661 -13.11 10.81 -1.79
C ALA A 661 -13.13 12.22 -1.20
N ALA A 662 -14.14 12.49 -0.39
CA ALA A 662 -14.21 13.68 0.45
C ALA A 662 -14.33 13.25 1.91
N TYR A 663 -13.22 13.38 2.64
CA TYR A 663 -13.16 13.20 4.09
C TYR A 663 -13.40 14.57 4.73
N GLY A 664 -14.68 14.92 4.88
CA GLY A 664 -15.10 16.20 5.43
C GLY A 664 -14.70 17.45 4.61
N GLY A 665 -14.39 18.55 5.30
CA GLY A 665 -13.93 19.80 4.67
C GLY A 665 -15.03 20.80 4.32
N GLN A 666 -14.68 21.86 3.59
CA GLN A 666 -15.60 22.95 3.25
C GLN A 666 -15.61 23.33 1.77
N ASP A 667 -16.81 23.47 1.17
CA ASP A 667 -16.99 24.04 -0.17
C ASP A 667 -16.11 23.39 -1.27
N ASN A 668 -15.84 22.08 -1.14
CA ASN A 668 -15.03 21.33 -2.11
C ASN A 668 -15.90 20.81 -3.26
N THR A 669 -15.36 20.80 -4.48
CA THR A 669 -16.09 20.40 -5.69
C THR A 669 -15.33 19.34 -6.48
N PHE A 670 -16.05 18.33 -6.93
CA PHE A 670 -15.61 17.32 -7.90
C PHE A 670 -16.56 17.36 -9.08
N GLU A 671 -16.07 17.64 -10.29
CA GLU A 671 -16.96 17.79 -11.44
C GLU A 671 -16.40 17.32 -12.79
N ASP A 672 -17.31 17.10 -13.75
CA ASP A 672 -16.98 16.77 -15.14
C ASP A 672 -16.02 15.57 -15.29
N SER A 673 -16.19 14.53 -14.48
CA SER A 673 -15.19 13.47 -14.29
C SER A 673 -15.73 12.05 -14.54
N VAL A 674 -14.84 11.09 -14.75
CA VAL A 674 -15.16 9.68 -15.00
C VAL A 674 -14.38 8.80 -14.03
N CYS A 675 -15.07 7.81 -13.46
CA CYS A 675 -14.50 6.72 -12.68
C CYS A 675 -14.91 5.40 -13.34
N GLU A 676 -13.93 4.56 -13.63
CA GLU A 676 -14.12 3.28 -14.28
C GLU A 676 -13.40 2.19 -13.49
N ASP A 677 -14.12 1.10 -13.25
CA ASP A 677 -13.61 -0.17 -12.75
C ASP A 677 -12.89 -0.15 -11.38
N VAL A 678 -13.58 0.25 -10.31
CA VAL A 678 -13.03 0.13 -8.94
C VAL A 678 -12.96 -1.34 -8.47
N LEU A 679 -11.82 -1.81 -7.97
CA LEU A 679 -11.68 -3.23 -7.58
C LEU A 679 -12.33 -3.55 -6.22
N THR A 680 -12.15 -2.70 -5.20
CA THR A 680 -12.44 -3.08 -3.80
C THR A 680 -13.40 -2.16 -3.05
N TYR A 681 -13.62 -0.93 -3.51
CA TYR A 681 -14.34 0.13 -2.76
C TYR A 681 -15.34 0.89 -3.67
N PRO A 682 -16.03 1.93 -3.16
CA PRO A 682 -16.85 2.83 -3.97
C PRO A 682 -16.10 3.58 -5.07
N GLY A 683 -16.85 4.10 -6.04
CA GLY A 683 -16.35 5.12 -6.96
C GLY A 683 -16.25 6.48 -6.27
N ILE A 684 -17.32 6.88 -5.58
CA ILE A 684 -17.35 8.08 -4.73
C ILE A 684 -17.56 7.66 -3.28
N LEU A 685 -16.69 8.13 -2.39
CA LEU A 685 -16.87 8.05 -0.95
C LEU A 685 -17.04 9.45 -0.33
N VAL A 686 -18.17 9.62 0.35
CA VAL A 686 -18.44 10.79 1.18
C VAL A 686 -18.48 10.32 2.62
N ASP A 687 -17.47 10.69 3.39
CA ASP A 687 -17.37 10.27 4.77
C ASP A 687 -16.73 11.33 5.67
N ASN A 688 -16.62 10.98 6.95
CA ASN A 688 -15.86 11.73 7.93
C ASN A 688 -14.85 10.86 8.68
N GLU A 689 -14.32 9.83 8.02
CA GLU A 689 -13.25 9.02 8.56
C GLU A 689 -11.93 9.83 8.69
N PHE A 690 -10.99 9.28 9.44
CA PHE A 690 -9.62 9.77 9.57
C PHE A 690 -9.52 11.13 10.26
N SER A 691 -10.32 11.33 11.31
CA SER A 691 -10.30 12.54 12.13
C SER A 691 -10.50 13.83 11.31
N SER A 692 -11.36 13.78 10.31
CA SER A 692 -11.62 14.93 9.45
C SER A 692 -12.39 16.06 10.14
N TYR A 693 -12.24 17.27 9.62
CA TYR A 693 -13.15 18.37 9.90
C TYR A 693 -14.55 18.06 9.36
N PRO A 694 -15.63 18.28 10.14
CA PRO A 694 -16.99 18.06 9.64
C PRO A 694 -17.26 18.87 8.37
N PHE A 695 -18.17 18.34 7.54
CA PHE A 695 -18.64 19.04 6.35
C PHE A 695 -19.24 20.40 6.68
N GLN A 696 -18.67 21.45 6.08
CA GLN A 696 -19.13 22.83 6.17
C GLN A 696 -19.30 23.40 4.76
N GLY A 697 -20.05 24.50 4.62
CA GLY A 697 -20.37 25.01 3.28
C GLY A 697 -21.15 23.95 2.48
N MET A 698 -20.92 23.81 1.18
CA MET A 698 -21.53 22.76 0.35
C MET A 698 -20.47 21.96 -0.45
N THR A 699 -20.24 20.71 -0.08
CA THR A 699 -19.42 19.80 -0.90
C THR A 699 -20.22 19.28 -2.07
N THR A 700 -19.70 19.40 -3.30
CA THR A 700 -20.43 19.09 -4.52
C THR A 700 -19.75 18.03 -5.37
N PHE A 701 -20.51 17.04 -5.83
CA PHE A 701 -20.14 16.10 -6.88
C PHE A 701 -21.08 16.31 -8.07
N ARG A 702 -20.57 16.74 -9.22
CA ARG A 702 -21.42 17.11 -10.36
C ARG A 702 -20.96 16.54 -11.70
N ASN A 703 -21.89 16.04 -12.50
CA ASN A 703 -21.59 15.60 -13.87
C ASN A 703 -20.51 14.51 -13.91
N ILE A 704 -20.73 13.41 -13.18
CA ILE A 704 -19.77 12.30 -13.02
C ILE A 704 -20.36 10.97 -13.54
N SER A 705 -19.54 10.18 -14.24
CA SER A 705 -19.85 8.78 -14.56
C SER A 705 -19.13 7.83 -13.60
N LEU A 706 -19.86 6.92 -12.96
CA LEU A 706 -19.31 5.78 -12.20
C LEU A 706 -19.63 4.49 -12.97
N ILE A 707 -18.63 3.91 -13.61
CA ILE A 707 -18.77 2.74 -14.47
C ILE A 707 -18.13 1.55 -13.75
N ARG A 708 -18.91 0.51 -13.46
CA ARG A 708 -18.41 -0.73 -12.83
C ARG A 708 -17.63 -0.50 -11.52
N ALA A 709 -18.07 0.51 -10.77
CA ALA A 709 -17.56 0.86 -9.46
C ALA A 709 -18.24 0.03 -8.34
N GLY A 710 -17.67 0.06 -7.14
CA GLY A 710 -18.05 -0.81 -6.03
C GLY A 710 -17.20 -2.08 -6.02
N GLY A 711 -16.93 -2.60 -4.83
CA GLY A 711 -16.08 -3.77 -4.65
C GLY A 711 -16.18 -4.34 -3.25
N GLN A 712 -15.44 -5.41 -3.00
CA GLN A 712 -15.40 -6.04 -1.68
C GLN A 712 -14.15 -5.59 -0.94
N MET A 713 -14.28 -5.11 0.31
CA MET A 713 -13.15 -4.79 1.18
C MET A 713 -13.57 -4.65 2.63
N PHE A 714 -12.68 -4.94 3.57
CA PHE A 714 -12.90 -5.24 4.99
C PHE A 714 -13.56 -6.60 5.27
N LEU A 715 -13.06 -7.26 6.32
CA LEU A 715 -13.50 -8.57 6.79
C LEU A 715 -13.44 -9.64 5.68
N GLU A 716 -12.49 -9.53 4.75
CA GLU A 716 -12.32 -10.38 3.57
C GLU A 716 -12.04 -11.84 3.93
N ASN A 717 -11.38 -12.06 5.06
CA ASN A 717 -11.08 -13.38 5.59
C ASN A 717 -12.23 -13.95 6.45
N THR A 718 -13.40 -13.31 6.43
CA THR A 718 -14.60 -13.77 7.15
C THR A 718 -15.67 -14.25 6.18
N ALA A 719 -16.68 -14.95 6.70
CA ALA A 719 -17.80 -15.43 5.90
C ALA A 719 -18.70 -14.31 5.34
N ASN A 720 -18.54 -13.06 5.80
CA ASN A 720 -19.38 -11.93 5.39
C ASN A 720 -18.55 -10.65 5.19
N PRO A 721 -17.74 -10.58 4.12
CA PRO A 721 -16.96 -9.40 3.82
C PRO A 721 -17.85 -8.23 3.43
N TRP A 722 -17.38 -7.01 3.68
CA TRP A 722 -18.16 -5.83 3.32
C TRP A 722 -18.15 -5.63 1.80
N LYS A 723 -19.34 -5.35 1.28
CA LYS A 723 -19.62 -5.11 -0.14
C LYS A 723 -20.02 -3.67 -0.29
N HIS A 724 -19.19 -2.88 -0.96
CA HIS A 724 -19.39 -1.45 -1.10
C HIS A 724 -20.14 -1.12 -2.39
N GLY A 725 -21.11 -0.21 -2.31
CA GLY A 725 -21.80 0.37 -3.45
C GLY A 725 -20.93 1.37 -4.23
N ALA A 726 -21.38 1.82 -5.40
CA ALA A 726 -20.62 2.73 -6.24
C ALA A 726 -20.58 4.18 -5.72
N LEU A 727 -21.67 4.68 -5.15
CA LEU A 727 -21.73 5.96 -4.44
C LEU A 727 -22.04 5.67 -2.97
N LYS A 728 -21.11 5.96 -2.06
CA LYS A 728 -21.25 5.65 -0.64
C LYS A 728 -21.22 6.89 0.23
N PHE A 729 -22.17 6.94 1.16
CA PHE A 729 -22.20 7.88 2.27
C PHE A 729 -21.97 7.14 3.57
N TYR A 730 -20.95 7.54 4.33
CA TYR A 730 -20.55 6.81 5.53
C TYR A 730 -20.41 7.72 6.75
N MET A 731 -21.26 7.50 7.75
CA MET A 731 -21.23 8.23 9.03
C MET A 731 -20.30 7.51 10.02
N ARG A 732 -18.99 7.52 9.77
CA ARG A 732 -18.02 6.78 10.58
C ARG A 732 -17.70 7.48 11.90
N GLU A 733 -17.33 8.75 11.86
CA GLU A 733 -16.88 9.52 13.04
C GLU A 733 -17.84 10.67 13.40
N GLY A 734 -18.98 10.80 12.70
CA GLY A 734 -19.97 11.84 12.96
C GLY A 734 -21.04 11.96 11.88
N SER A 735 -21.72 13.10 11.86
CA SER A 735 -22.74 13.42 10.85
C SER A 735 -22.12 13.73 9.48
N VAL A 736 -22.86 13.40 8.42
CA VAL A 736 -22.57 13.83 7.05
C VAL A 736 -23.63 14.87 6.68
N ALA A 737 -23.19 16.07 6.31
CA ALA A 737 -24.09 17.17 6.04
C ALA A 737 -23.64 18.04 4.87
N ASN A 738 -24.57 18.79 4.29
CA ASN A 738 -24.30 19.76 3.22
C ASN A 738 -23.54 19.17 2.02
N VAL A 739 -24.13 18.13 1.44
CA VAL A 739 -23.57 17.46 0.27
C VAL A 739 -24.57 17.51 -0.87
N LEU A 740 -24.11 17.97 -2.04
CA LEU A 740 -24.87 17.95 -3.28
C LEU A 740 -24.22 16.96 -4.25
N VAL A 741 -24.95 15.91 -4.61
CA VAL A 741 -24.62 15.08 -5.78
C VAL A 741 -25.59 15.45 -6.88
N ASP A 742 -25.09 15.85 -8.04
CA ASP A 742 -25.90 16.42 -9.11
C ASP A 742 -25.48 15.88 -10.48
N THR A 743 -26.38 15.20 -11.19
CA THR A 743 -26.11 14.65 -12.53
C THR A 743 -24.99 13.60 -12.46
N VAL A 744 -25.29 12.45 -11.84
CA VAL A 744 -24.34 11.32 -11.72
C VAL A 744 -24.95 10.07 -12.34
N ASP A 745 -24.23 9.47 -13.30
CA ASP A 745 -24.62 8.20 -13.92
C ASP A 745 -23.83 7.06 -13.26
N ILE A 746 -24.53 6.11 -12.66
CA ILE A 746 -23.98 4.91 -12.03
C ILE A 746 -24.37 3.71 -12.90
N ILE A 747 -23.38 3.14 -13.59
CA ILE A 747 -23.58 2.16 -14.65
C ILE A 747 -22.91 0.84 -14.26
N ASP A 748 -23.70 -0.22 -14.18
CA ASP A 748 -23.27 -1.59 -13.87
C ASP A 748 -22.38 -1.68 -12.60
N PRO A 749 -22.77 -1.08 -11.46
CA PRO A 749 -21.96 -1.17 -10.25
C PRO A 749 -21.87 -2.62 -9.75
N THR A 750 -20.72 -3.01 -9.18
CA THR A 750 -20.45 -4.38 -8.73
C THR A 750 -21.50 -4.89 -7.73
N TYR A 751 -21.93 -4.00 -6.82
CA TYR A 751 -22.94 -4.29 -5.81
C TYR A 751 -24.07 -3.26 -5.88
N ALA A 752 -24.22 -2.42 -4.85
CA ALA A 752 -25.28 -1.42 -4.81
C ALA A 752 -24.92 -0.21 -5.69
N GLY A 753 -25.94 0.47 -6.24
CA GLY A 753 -25.73 1.77 -6.86
C GLY A 753 -25.34 2.83 -5.83
N ILE A 754 -26.26 3.08 -4.90
CA ILE A 754 -26.10 4.08 -3.82
C ILE A 754 -26.14 3.34 -2.47
N GLU A 755 -25.15 3.60 -1.61
CA GLU A 755 -25.05 3.03 -0.28
C GLU A 755 -25.07 4.12 0.79
N PHE A 756 -25.96 3.98 1.78
CA PHE A 756 -25.91 4.75 3.02
C PHE A 756 -25.55 3.81 4.16
N ARG A 757 -24.41 4.04 4.82
CA ARG A 757 -23.95 3.21 5.92
C ARG A 757 -23.76 4.02 7.20
N GLY A 758 -24.23 3.48 8.31
CA GLY A 758 -23.94 4.02 9.64
C GLY A 758 -22.72 3.36 10.28
N PHE A 759 -22.27 3.94 11.37
CA PHE A 759 -21.32 3.35 12.29
C PHE A 759 -21.81 3.61 13.72
N GLY A 760 -21.21 2.95 14.71
CA GLY A 760 -21.60 3.10 16.10
C GLY A 760 -21.35 1.85 16.92
N THR A 761 -21.63 1.93 18.23
CA THR A 761 -21.34 0.87 19.21
C THR A 761 -21.93 -0.50 18.83
N ALA A 762 -23.05 -0.52 18.12
CA ALA A 762 -23.70 -1.75 17.67
C ALA A 762 -23.12 -2.34 16.36
N TYR A 763 -22.34 -1.57 15.60
CA TYR A 763 -21.91 -1.90 14.23
C TYR A 763 -20.39 -1.93 14.06
N VAL A 764 -19.64 -1.78 15.16
CA VAL A 764 -18.18 -1.86 15.15
C VAL A 764 -17.73 -3.26 14.70
N PRO A 765 -16.89 -3.37 13.66
CA PRO A 765 -16.28 -4.64 13.27
C PRO A 765 -15.51 -5.28 14.43
N PRO A 766 -15.60 -6.61 14.63
CA PRO A 766 -14.89 -7.29 15.70
C PRO A 766 -13.38 -7.02 15.65
N GLY A 767 -12.81 -6.64 16.81
CA GLY A 767 -11.36 -6.40 16.96
C GLY A 767 -10.90 -4.98 16.65
N GLU A 768 -11.74 -4.13 16.05
CA GLU A 768 -11.40 -2.72 15.88
C GLU A 768 -11.46 -1.97 17.22
N LYS A 769 -10.43 -1.17 17.48
CA LYS A 769 -10.30 -0.33 18.68
C LYS A 769 -10.69 1.11 18.33
N PHE A 770 -11.54 1.75 19.13
CA PHE A 770 -11.95 3.15 18.95
C PHE A 770 -12.01 3.94 20.25
N SER A 771 -11.80 5.25 20.15
CA SER A 771 -12.07 6.14 21.27
C SER A 771 -13.57 6.17 21.58
N PRO A 772 -13.97 6.21 22.87
CA PRO A 772 -15.38 6.33 23.24
C PRO A 772 -16.07 7.56 22.65
N GLN A 773 -15.32 8.64 22.44
CA GLN A 773 -15.82 9.88 21.85
C GLN A 773 -16.21 9.70 20.38
N LEU A 774 -15.39 8.98 19.59
CA LEU A 774 -15.71 8.67 18.20
C LEU A 774 -16.98 7.83 18.12
N LEU A 775 -17.09 6.79 18.95
CA LEU A 775 -18.30 5.95 18.99
C LEU A 775 -19.55 6.75 19.39
N GLN A 776 -19.44 7.66 20.36
CA GLN A 776 -20.55 8.53 20.74
C GLN A 776 -20.97 9.47 19.60
N ALA A 777 -20.00 10.05 18.88
CA ALA A 777 -20.27 10.89 17.71
C ALA A 777 -20.94 10.09 16.59
N ALA A 778 -20.46 8.87 16.33
CA ALA A 778 -21.04 7.94 15.35
C ALA A 778 -22.46 7.51 15.73
N ASP A 779 -22.71 7.19 17.00
CA ASP A 779 -24.04 6.78 17.52
C ASP A 779 -25.08 7.91 17.42
N SER A 780 -24.64 9.16 17.52
CA SER A 780 -25.50 10.35 17.39
C SER A 780 -25.53 10.96 15.98
N ALA A 781 -24.78 10.39 15.03
CA ALA A 781 -24.68 10.88 13.68
C ALA A 781 -25.99 10.82 12.89
N SER A 782 -26.19 11.78 12.00
CA SER A 782 -27.31 11.81 11.06
C SER A 782 -26.95 12.50 9.75
N PHE A 783 -27.74 12.21 8.71
CA PHE A 783 -27.70 12.93 7.45
C PHE A 783 -28.56 14.20 7.52
N SER A 784 -28.01 15.32 7.08
CA SER A 784 -28.74 16.60 7.01
C SER A 784 -28.29 17.44 5.83
N ASN A 785 -29.24 18.07 5.11
CA ASN A 785 -28.94 18.86 3.91
C ASN A 785 -28.09 18.09 2.86
N VAL A 786 -28.39 16.80 2.69
CA VAL A 786 -27.81 15.97 1.62
C VAL A 786 -28.83 15.87 0.50
N THR A 787 -28.43 16.20 -0.72
CA THR A 787 -29.30 16.17 -1.90
C THR A 787 -28.66 15.34 -3.01
N LEU A 788 -29.39 14.35 -3.48
CA LEU A 788 -29.10 13.60 -4.69
C LEU A 788 -30.04 14.09 -5.79
N ARG A 789 -29.47 14.74 -6.80
CA ARG A 789 -30.19 15.31 -7.93
C ARG A 789 -29.75 14.67 -9.24
N ASN A 790 -30.69 14.27 -10.10
CA ASN A 790 -30.43 13.68 -11.41
C ASN A 790 -29.41 12.51 -11.33
N VAL A 791 -29.63 11.57 -10.40
CA VAL A 791 -28.75 10.41 -10.24
C VAL A 791 -29.39 9.19 -10.89
N HIS A 792 -28.69 8.56 -11.82
CA HIS A 792 -29.22 7.45 -12.61
C HIS A 792 -28.45 6.17 -12.32
N VAL A 793 -29.11 5.18 -11.71
CA VAL A 793 -28.54 3.85 -11.44
C VAL A 793 -29.06 2.86 -12.48
N THR A 794 -28.15 2.19 -13.18
CA THR A 794 -28.47 1.18 -14.19
C THR A 794 -27.71 -0.11 -13.90
N ASN A 795 -28.42 -1.24 -13.88
CA ASN A 795 -27.87 -2.60 -13.78
C ASN A 795 -27.05 -2.86 -12.51
N ALA A 796 -27.53 -2.43 -11.34
CA ALA A 796 -26.82 -2.69 -10.09
C ALA A 796 -26.73 -4.19 -9.75
N GLY A 797 -25.53 -4.68 -9.43
CA GLY A 797 -25.28 -6.09 -9.10
C GLY A 797 -26.02 -6.61 -7.86
N THR A 798 -26.49 -5.71 -6.98
CA THR A 798 -27.41 -6.04 -5.89
C THR A 798 -28.63 -5.14 -5.90
N TYR A 799 -28.56 -3.99 -5.22
CA TYR A 799 -29.65 -3.07 -5.02
C TYR A 799 -29.42 -1.75 -5.74
N GLY A 800 -30.47 -1.07 -6.18
CA GLY A 800 -30.33 0.29 -6.69
C GLY A 800 -29.84 1.24 -5.61
N ILE A 801 -30.55 1.24 -4.47
CA ILE A 801 -30.23 1.99 -3.26
C ILE A 801 -30.21 1.01 -2.08
N GLN A 802 -29.22 1.12 -1.21
CA GLN A 802 -29.05 0.26 -0.05
C GLN A 802 -28.74 1.08 1.20
N VAL A 803 -29.37 0.72 2.32
CA VAL A 803 -29.07 1.28 3.64
C VAL A 803 -28.59 0.16 4.57
N LEU A 804 -27.44 0.36 5.22
CA LEU A 804 -26.80 -0.62 6.11
C LEU A 804 -26.44 0.00 7.46
N ASP A 805 -26.30 -0.83 8.48
CA ASP A 805 -25.71 -0.48 9.79
C ASP A 805 -26.33 0.77 10.43
N ASN A 806 -27.66 0.88 10.36
CA ASN A 806 -28.41 2.05 10.83
C ASN A 806 -27.98 3.37 10.15
N GLY A 807 -27.65 3.30 8.86
CA GLY A 807 -27.37 4.45 8.00
C GLY A 807 -28.60 5.33 7.72
N GLY A 808 -29.82 4.86 7.99
CA GLY A 808 -31.06 5.59 7.72
C GLY A 808 -31.43 6.70 8.70
N ARG A 809 -30.43 7.40 9.28
CA ARG A 809 -30.64 8.44 10.30
C ARG A 809 -30.65 9.83 9.67
N GLY A 810 -31.65 10.65 10.02
CA GLY A 810 -31.82 11.99 9.46
C GLY A 810 -32.67 11.98 8.18
N GLN A 811 -32.28 12.78 7.19
CA GLN A 811 -33.01 12.91 5.93
C GLN A 811 -32.08 13.21 4.75
N VAL A 812 -32.37 12.60 3.60
CA VAL A 812 -31.71 12.83 2.31
C VAL A 812 -32.78 13.20 1.27
N ASN A 813 -32.53 14.26 0.50
CA ASN A 813 -33.40 14.67 -0.59
C ASN A 813 -33.05 13.90 -1.86
N PHE A 814 -34.06 13.33 -2.52
CA PHE A 814 -33.92 12.66 -3.80
C PHE A 814 -34.74 13.41 -4.85
N ASP A 815 -34.10 13.96 -5.86
CA ASP A 815 -34.68 14.79 -6.91
C ASP A 815 -34.25 14.26 -8.29
N GLY A 816 -35.13 13.57 -9.02
CA GLY A 816 -34.78 12.97 -10.31
C GLY A 816 -33.89 11.72 -10.19
N VAL A 817 -33.95 10.99 -9.08
CA VAL A 817 -33.16 9.75 -8.90
C VAL A 817 -33.88 8.57 -9.53
N THR A 818 -33.25 7.90 -10.50
CA THR A 818 -33.85 6.77 -11.22
C THR A 818 -33.05 5.49 -11.02
N VAL A 819 -33.74 4.37 -10.79
CA VAL A 819 -33.12 3.04 -10.68
C VAL A 819 -33.70 2.12 -11.75
N SER A 820 -32.84 1.40 -12.46
CA SER A 820 -33.26 0.38 -13.43
C SER A 820 -32.31 -0.82 -13.42
N GLY A 821 -32.85 -2.02 -13.65
CA GLY A 821 -32.05 -3.23 -13.87
C GLY A 821 -31.31 -3.79 -12.64
N SER A 822 -31.62 -3.37 -11.41
CA SER A 822 -31.02 -3.95 -10.20
C SER A 822 -31.30 -5.45 -10.09
N ALA A 823 -30.27 -6.25 -9.78
CA ALA A 823 -30.34 -7.71 -9.81
C ALA A 823 -31.17 -8.32 -8.67
N ILE A 824 -31.22 -7.69 -7.50
CA ILE A 824 -32.01 -8.17 -6.35
C ILE A 824 -33.31 -7.38 -6.23
N ALA A 825 -33.21 -6.08 -5.94
CA ALA A 825 -34.35 -5.19 -5.78
C ALA A 825 -33.92 -3.73 -5.97
N PRO A 826 -34.83 -2.81 -6.32
CA PRO A 826 -34.44 -1.42 -6.51
C PRO A 826 -34.05 -0.69 -5.22
N LEU A 827 -34.61 -1.08 -4.07
CA LEU A 827 -34.33 -0.50 -2.76
C LEU A 827 -34.22 -1.59 -1.69
N ASP A 828 -33.16 -1.56 -0.91
CA ASP A 828 -33.07 -2.17 0.42
C ASP A 828 -33.01 -1.04 1.46
N SER A 829 -34.11 -0.88 2.21
CA SER A 829 -34.25 0.25 3.14
C SER A 829 -33.49 0.06 4.45
N GLY A 830 -32.98 -1.14 4.76
CA GLY A 830 -32.24 -1.39 6.00
C GLY A 830 -32.96 -1.00 7.30
N GLY A 831 -34.30 -0.91 7.26
CA GLY A 831 -35.12 -0.42 8.39
C GLY A 831 -35.19 1.10 8.53
N ALA A 832 -34.65 1.87 7.58
CA ALA A 832 -34.76 3.32 7.56
C ALA A 832 -36.23 3.79 7.51
N PRO A 833 -36.61 4.85 8.25
CA PRO A 833 -37.96 5.38 8.19
C PRO A 833 -38.24 6.02 6.82
N ALA A 834 -39.50 6.02 6.39
CA ALA A 834 -39.86 6.63 5.11
C ALA A 834 -39.46 8.11 4.99
N SER A 835 -39.40 8.84 6.12
CA SER A 835 -38.94 10.23 6.20
C SER A 835 -37.47 10.44 5.82
N PHE A 836 -36.65 9.38 5.88
CA PHE A 836 -35.26 9.40 5.43
C PHE A 836 -35.17 9.65 3.92
N PHE A 837 -36.04 9.00 3.15
CA PHE A 837 -36.11 9.11 1.70
C PHE A 837 -37.03 10.26 1.29
N ASN A 838 -36.59 11.51 1.47
CA ASN A 838 -37.38 12.66 1.05
C ASN A 838 -37.41 12.76 -0.48
N LYS A 839 -38.34 12.04 -1.11
CA LYS A 839 -38.56 12.04 -2.56
C LYS A 839 -39.22 13.35 -2.98
N VAL A 840 -38.47 14.20 -3.68
CA VAL A 840 -38.91 15.51 -4.18
C VAL A 840 -39.75 15.33 -5.46
N GLN A 841 -39.12 15.32 -6.64
CA GLN A 841 -39.79 15.11 -7.93
C GLN A 841 -38.97 14.18 -8.83
N GLY A 842 -39.54 13.66 -9.91
CA GLY A 842 -38.80 12.94 -10.95
C GLY A 842 -38.18 11.59 -10.57
N ASN A 843 -38.34 11.12 -9.32
CA ASN A 843 -37.82 9.83 -8.89
C ASN A 843 -38.61 8.66 -9.50
N SER A 844 -37.94 7.60 -9.97
CA SER A 844 -38.62 6.44 -10.55
C SER A 844 -37.84 5.14 -10.39
N GLY A 845 -38.56 4.02 -10.31
CA GLY A 845 -37.97 2.68 -10.31
C GLY A 845 -37.56 2.14 -8.94
N TRP A 846 -37.79 2.87 -7.84
CA TRP A 846 -37.46 2.48 -6.47
C TRP A 846 -38.37 3.14 -5.42
#